data_AF-A0AA92TQZ4-F1
#
_entry.id   AF-A0AA92TQZ4-F1
#
_cell.length_a   1.000
_cell.length_b   1.000
_cell.length_c   1.000
_cell.angle_alpha   90.00
_cell.angle_beta   90.00
_cell.angle_gamma   90.00
#
_symmetry.space_group_name_H-M   'P 1'
#
loop_
_entity.id
_entity.type
_entity.pdbx_description
1 polymer ?
#
loop_
_entity_poly.entity_id
_entity_poly.type
_entity_poly.pdbx_seq_one_letter_code
_entity_poly.pdbx_strand_id
1 'polypeptide(L)'
;MKLYLATSSLNIDNILSTESVAPYSFYQLREYGYSSYLSLDLIPFKNVIILFSGIPHFEIYDREHDSRPVILEIEVNEDVNSLKHIGEYEGIHIYSTDTIIRLSPFNTRLLFFNHQDLNHARLSCSDSLTNKLGDRFLFDLCHTDFDLVRLSNANLHINDSCEKFDQKVLQDNRLNRIKGFVFGYYLGISKSVTSNSAKLLKIQKRIYDIVATIKNGGGYGNNSFFDELGQLDKEYRRFDPSTLKCKDLWEKKLNELGIQSEALNQLLALYDVNNVIKTNFMKKNGLMPPVSLSQYGLNNIEMYRDNLKSHTKSIVEEDQKTQMSSFDVMKTFDLDPSYETCMLAGEDHDSMIFNKFIDAILWHGIAPTPDTLRTDRFNIATEITKSAKNIWESTNQKWQNSSAQMFMNELRQNIKSFTPLDINKQENVILKSIAAFVLKGEDFDAVVQFCEDNSYSNYSYALALWGATIGYVKMSKPIIASLTKYKSFSNTYKDIISLLYNIESKGELPYVEEPIRVEPQPVSVYDGDNDSLRIWQNGIRSYLDQLKNVPKKKNLYPPLESAFKENGDQMDYAKFFAILNDYKEWKTTKGEPIKAWKSMVEHFCPDEYSNRFGSVLQSSREKVHQPKNMKEKVLDFFGLTSGEDNSQEEILIEENMPKNVSSSYPSTGSFLTDIDFLSTNENSVRLLSACHSDWNKDLSWFIDAHKSNSTFEHYKNKPQDNETVIRQFVNLKKGRYKRMEDFLRRIYKL
;
A
#
# COMPACT_ATOMS: atom_id res chain seq x y z
N MET A 1 29.47 -1.30 -10.01
CA MET A 1 29.76 -2.75 -10.17
C MET A 1 28.49 -3.53 -9.93
N LYS A 2 28.20 -4.60 -10.70
CA LYS A 2 27.08 -5.50 -10.39
C LYS A 2 27.52 -6.60 -9.44
N LEU A 3 26.76 -6.79 -8.36
CA LEU A 3 27.03 -7.77 -7.30
C LEU A 3 25.73 -8.43 -6.85
N TYR A 4 25.86 -9.60 -6.23
CA TYR A 4 24.76 -10.43 -5.77
C TYR A 4 24.78 -10.60 -4.26
N LEU A 5 23.62 -10.48 -3.63
CA LEU A 5 23.40 -10.68 -2.20
C LEU A 5 22.41 -11.82 -1.97
N ALA A 6 22.79 -12.81 -1.16
CA ALA A 6 21.90 -13.89 -0.75
C ALA A 6 21.03 -13.47 0.45
N THR A 7 19.72 -13.70 0.36
CA THR A 7 18.77 -13.39 1.43
C THR A 7 17.56 -14.33 1.40
N SER A 8 16.62 -14.11 2.31
CA SER A 8 15.36 -14.85 2.42
C SER A 8 14.18 -14.03 1.89
N SER A 9 13.16 -14.72 1.38
CA SER A 9 11.84 -14.14 1.09
C SER A 9 11.23 -13.39 2.27
N LEU A 10 11.50 -13.81 3.52
CA LEU A 10 11.01 -13.16 4.73
C LEU A 10 11.59 -11.75 4.93
N ASN A 11 12.74 -11.45 4.32
CA ASN A 11 13.37 -10.15 4.42
C ASN A 11 12.87 -9.17 3.35
N ILE A 12 12.28 -9.65 2.24
CA ILE A 12 11.97 -8.83 1.07
C ILE A 12 11.11 -7.63 1.45
N ASP A 13 10.04 -7.84 2.22
CA ASP A 13 9.13 -6.74 2.55
C ASP A 13 9.83 -5.63 3.32
N ASN A 14 10.71 -5.97 4.29
CA ASN A 14 11.50 -4.97 5.01
C ASN A 14 12.52 -4.28 4.09
N ILE A 15 13.22 -5.05 3.26
CA ILE A 15 14.23 -4.54 2.33
C ILE A 15 13.61 -3.52 1.37
N LEU A 16 12.46 -3.86 0.77
CA LEU A 16 11.78 -2.99 -0.19
C LEU A 16 11.03 -1.84 0.48
N SER A 17 10.47 -2.05 1.68
CA SER A 17 9.85 -0.95 2.45
C SER A 17 10.87 0.09 2.91
N THR A 18 12.08 -0.34 3.28
CA THR A 18 13.19 0.53 3.69
C THR A 18 14.05 1.01 2.52
N GLU A 19 13.92 0.39 1.34
CA GLU A 19 14.77 0.62 0.16
C GLU A 19 16.27 0.49 0.53
N SER A 20 16.61 -0.47 1.38
CA SER A 20 17.99 -0.68 1.83
C SER A 20 18.25 -2.07 2.37
N VAL A 21 19.52 -2.48 2.34
CA VAL A 21 20.07 -3.59 3.13
C VAL A 21 21.16 -3.06 4.04
N ALA A 22 21.09 -3.38 5.32
CA ALA A 22 22.11 -3.04 6.32
C ALA A 22 22.74 -4.31 6.89
N PRO A 23 23.89 -4.22 7.56
CA PRO A 23 24.37 -5.31 8.40
C PRO A 23 23.33 -5.72 9.45
N TYR A 24 23.26 -7.00 9.79
CA TYR A 24 22.26 -7.55 10.71
C TYR A 24 22.20 -6.80 12.06
N SER A 25 23.34 -6.38 12.61
CA SER A 25 23.42 -5.67 13.89
C SER A 25 22.70 -4.32 13.89
N PHE A 26 22.45 -3.71 12.73
CA PHE A 26 21.76 -2.42 12.62
C PHE A 26 20.27 -2.54 12.92
N TYR A 27 19.62 -3.65 12.56
CA TYR A 27 18.16 -3.77 12.60
C TYR A 27 17.58 -3.65 14.02
N GLN A 28 18.34 -4.04 15.04
CA GLN A 28 17.92 -3.90 16.44
C GLN A 28 17.90 -2.45 16.94
N LEU A 29 18.68 -1.55 16.30
CA LEU A 29 18.84 -0.15 16.70
C LEU A 29 18.17 0.84 15.73
N ARG A 30 17.63 0.35 14.61
CA ARG A 30 16.81 1.16 13.71
C ARG A 30 15.51 1.57 14.41
N GLU A 31 15.14 2.83 14.28
CA GLU A 31 13.86 3.37 14.79
C GLU A 31 12.69 3.11 13.82
N TYR A 32 12.94 2.40 12.71
CA TYR A 32 12.02 2.21 11.61
C TYR A 32 12.22 0.85 10.92
N GLY A 33 11.22 0.42 10.14
CA GLY A 33 11.21 -0.92 9.53
C GLY A 33 11.01 -2.02 10.58
N TYR A 34 11.30 -3.26 10.19
CA TYR A 34 11.27 -4.39 11.14
C TYR A 34 12.60 -4.49 11.89
N SER A 35 12.50 -4.78 13.19
CA SER A 35 13.64 -5.04 14.06
C SER A 35 14.23 -6.44 13.87
N SER A 36 13.49 -7.32 13.22
CA SER A 36 13.94 -8.66 12.82
C SER A 36 14.42 -8.66 11.36
N TYR A 37 15.52 -9.39 11.14
CA TYR A 37 16.05 -9.73 9.82
C TYR A 37 16.52 -11.19 9.90
N LEU A 38 16.08 -12.05 8.99
CA LEU A 38 16.51 -13.44 9.00
C LEU A 38 17.92 -13.53 8.40
N SER A 39 18.91 -13.85 9.24
CA SER A 39 20.26 -14.18 8.79
C SER A 39 20.31 -15.59 8.23
N LEU A 40 21.14 -15.80 7.21
CA LEU A 40 21.41 -17.13 6.66
C LEU A 40 22.54 -17.78 7.44
N ASP A 41 22.38 -19.05 7.84
CA ASP A 41 23.42 -19.79 8.58
C ASP A 41 24.73 -19.89 7.80
N LEU A 42 24.66 -19.91 6.47
CA LEU A 42 25.81 -19.92 5.56
C LEU A 42 26.60 -18.61 5.56
N ILE A 43 26.00 -17.52 6.04
CA ILE A 43 26.60 -16.17 6.13
C ILE A 43 26.36 -15.62 7.55
N PRO A 44 27.04 -16.16 8.58
CA PRO A 44 26.72 -15.89 9.99
C PRO A 44 27.26 -14.54 10.51
N PHE A 45 27.62 -13.61 9.62
CA PHE A 45 28.25 -12.33 9.96
C PHE A 45 27.20 -11.28 10.33
N LYS A 46 27.45 -10.54 11.41
CA LYS A 46 26.46 -9.60 11.96
C LYS A 46 26.72 -8.15 11.60
N ASN A 47 27.98 -7.78 11.44
CA ASN A 47 28.43 -6.39 11.29
C ASN A 47 28.83 -6.04 9.86
N VAL A 48 28.84 -7.02 8.96
CA VAL A 48 29.15 -6.82 7.53
C VAL A 48 28.12 -7.50 6.64
N ILE A 49 27.93 -6.94 5.45
CA ILE A 49 27.19 -7.52 4.32
C ILE A 49 28.19 -8.22 3.40
N ILE A 50 27.88 -9.44 2.98
CA ILE A 50 28.68 -10.21 2.01
C ILE A 50 28.03 -10.13 0.63
N LEU A 51 28.85 -9.86 -0.38
CA LEU A 51 28.47 -9.70 -1.77
C LEU A 51 29.33 -10.57 -2.68
N PHE A 52 28.74 -11.07 -3.76
CA PHE A 52 29.39 -11.98 -4.70
C PHE A 52 29.36 -11.40 -6.12
N SER A 53 30.39 -11.70 -6.91
CA SER A 53 30.43 -11.36 -8.34
C SER A 53 29.67 -12.33 -9.24
N GLY A 54 29.23 -13.47 -8.71
CA GLY A 54 28.33 -14.44 -9.37
C GLY A 54 27.15 -14.80 -8.47
N ILE A 55 26.16 -15.48 -9.04
CA ILE A 55 24.88 -15.83 -8.39
C ILE A 55 25.07 -17.10 -7.53
N PRO A 56 24.98 -17.00 -6.19
CA PRO A 56 25.08 -18.15 -5.31
C PRO A 56 23.79 -18.98 -5.34
N HIS A 57 23.91 -20.30 -5.35
CA HIS A 57 22.83 -21.21 -4.99
C HIS A 57 22.91 -21.61 -3.52
N PHE A 58 21.74 -21.69 -2.89
CA PHE A 58 21.55 -22.13 -1.53
C PHE A 58 20.09 -22.51 -1.33
N GLU A 59 19.84 -23.33 -0.31
CA GLU A 59 18.51 -23.71 0.13
C GLU A 59 18.30 -23.22 1.56
N ILE A 60 17.05 -22.87 1.90
CA ILE A 60 16.66 -22.52 3.26
C ILE A 60 15.79 -23.65 3.79
N TYR A 61 16.23 -24.28 4.87
CA TYR A 61 15.47 -25.33 5.55
C TYR A 61 14.80 -24.74 6.80
N ASP A 62 13.68 -24.06 6.59
CA ASP A 62 12.84 -23.57 7.69
C ASP A 62 11.51 -24.34 7.69
N ARG A 63 11.28 -25.14 8.73
CA ARG A 63 10.05 -25.93 8.88
C ARG A 63 8.92 -25.13 9.56
N GLU A 64 9.27 -24.03 10.21
CA GLU A 64 8.32 -23.19 10.96
C GLU A 64 7.79 -22.06 10.09
N HIS A 65 8.63 -21.50 9.22
CA HIS A 65 8.28 -20.37 8.36
C HIS A 65 8.47 -20.73 6.87
N ASP A 66 7.58 -20.21 6.02
CA ASP A 66 7.65 -20.35 4.56
C ASP A 66 8.74 -19.42 3.96
N SER A 67 10.00 -19.73 4.29
CA SER A 67 11.19 -18.99 3.91
C SER A 67 11.81 -19.60 2.65
N ARG A 68 12.05 -18.76 1.64
CA ARG A 68 12.57 -19.19 0.33
C ARG A 68 13.86 -18.45 -0.01
N PRO A 69 14.78 -19.08 -0.76
CA PRO A 69 16.03 -18.46 -1.15
C PRO A 69 15.79 -17.37 -2.20
N VAL A 70 16.38 -16.20 -1.98
CA VAL A 70 16.25 -15.02 -2.84
C VAL A 70 17.61 -14.39 -3.04
N ILE A 71 17.88 -13.95 -4.27
CA ILE A 71 19.08 -13.19 -4.62
C ILE A 71 18.69 -11.76 -4.95
N LEU A 72 19.42 -10.78 -4.43
CA LEU A 72 19.36 -9.40 -4.92
C LEU A 72 20.54 -9.18 -5.86
N GLU A 73 20.26 -8.90 -7.14
CA GLU A 73 21.24 -8.28 -8.04
C GLU A 73 21.22 -6.77 -7.76
N ILE A 74 22.37 -6.22 -7.38
CA ILE A 74 22.51 -4.82 -6.99
C ILE A 74 23.64 -4.18 -7.79
N GLU A 75 23.38 -3.00 -8.35
CA GLU A 75 24.42 -2.14 -8.89
C GLU A 75 24.96 -1.25 -7.77
N VAL A 76 26.18 -1.56 -7.32
CA VAL A 76 26.87 -0.88 -6.22
C VAL A 76 27.81 0.20 -6.79
N ASN A 77 27.75 1.39 -6.18
CA ASN A 77 28.70 2.47 -6.43
C ASN A 77 29.82 2.41 -5.37
N GLU A 78 31.05 2.13 -5.79
CA GLU A 78 32.21 2.03 -4.89
C GLU A 78 32.57 3.36 -4.22
N ASP A 79 32.21 4.50 -4.84
CA ASP A 79 32.44 5.83 -4.27
C ASP A 79 31.55 6.08 -3.04
N VAL A 80 30.42 5.38 -2.94
CA VAL A 80 29.43 5.51 -1.85
C VAL A 80 29.56 4.34 -0.87
N ASN A 81 29.70 3.13 -1.39
CA ASN A 81 29.84 1.91 -0.61
C ASN A 81 31.27 1.39 -0.70
N SER A 82 32.04 1.57 0.38
CA SER A 82 33.39 1.01 0.47
C SER A 82 33.33 -0.52 0.46
N LEU A 83 33.79 -1.12 -0.63
CA LEU A 83 33.88 -2.56 -0.80
C LEU A 83 35.28 -3.04 -0.44
N LYS A 84 35.37 -3.97 0.51
CA LYS A 84 36.60 -4.69 0.82
C LYS A 84 36.59 -6.04 0.10
N HIS A 85 37.54 -6.25 -0.81
CA HIS A 85 37.76 -7.55 -1.43
C HIS A 85 38.28 -8.54 -0.38
N ILE A 86 37.58 -9.66 -0.22
CA ILE A 86 37.90 -10.69 0.77
C ILE A 86 38.77 -11.77 0.14
N GLY A 87 38.45 -12.16 -1.09
CA GLY A 87 39.10 -13.25 -1.80
C GLY A 87 38.34 -13.68 -3.05
N GLU A 88 38.75 -14.81 -3.58
CA GLU A 88 38.19 -15.43 -4.78
C GLU A 88 38.00 -16.93 -4.53
N TYR A 89 36.86 -17.46 -4.99
CA TYR A 89 36.53 -18.88 -4.89
C TYR A 89 35.89 -19.33 -6.20
N GLU A 90 36.45 -20.35 -6.86
CA GLU A 90 35.96 -20.87 -8.14
C GLU A 90 35.76 -19.79 -9.23
N GLY A 91 36.63 -18.77 -9.26
CA GLY A 91 36.52 -17.63 -10.20
C GLY A 91 35.53 -16.55 -9.76
N ILE A 92 34.87 -16.71 -8.61
CA ILE A 92 33.94 -15.75 -8.03
C ILE A 92 34.67 -14.90 -6.99
N HIS A 93 34.76 -13.60 -7.26
CA HIS A 93 35.22 -12.60 -6.29
C HIS A 93 34.16 -12.35 -5.21
N ILE A 94 34.63 -12.23 -3.97
CA ILE A 94 33.83 -12.04 -2.77
C ILE A 94 34.20 -10.68 -2.15
N TYR A 95 33.19 -9.90 -1.78
CA TYR A 95 33.34 -8.59 -1.19
C TYR A 95 32.58 -8.51 0.13
N SER A 96 33.10 -7.70 1.05
CA SER A 96 32.41 -7.32 2.29
C SER A 96 32.26 -5.81 2.36
N THR A 97 31.16 -5.35 2.94
CA THR A 97 30.99 -3.96 3.33
C THR A 97 30.27 -3.86 4.66
N ASP A 98 30.66 -2.90 5.49
CA ASP A 98 29.99 -2.55 6.74
C ASP A 98 29.09 -1.30 6.56
N THR A 99 28.79 -0.96 5.32
CA THR A 99 27.95 0.19 4.94
C THR A 99 26.56 -0.28 4.49
N ILE A 100 25.57 0.60 4.65
CA ILE A 100 24.20 0.33 4.24
C ILE A 100 24.12 0.48 2.72
N ILE A 101 23.59 -0.53 2.04
CA ILE A 101 23.39 -0.51 0.60
C ILE A 101 22.01 0.06 0.33
N ARG A 102 21.95 1.17 -0.44
CA ARG A 102 20.69 1.83 -0.82
C ARG A 102 20.16 1.24 -2.11
N LEU A 103 18.89 0.87 -2.08
CA LEU A 103 18.20 0.21 -3.17
C LEU A 103 17.19 1.15 -3.81
N SER A 104 16.90 0.88 -5.06
CA SER A 104 15.85 1.52 -5.84
C SER A 104 15.47 0.58 -6.99
N PRO A 105 14.29 0.79 -7.60
CA PRO A 105 13.93 0.11 -8.84
C PRO A 105 14.94 0.25 -9.99
N PHE A 106 15.86 1.24 -9.93
CA PHE A 106 16.82 1.51 -11.00
C PHE A 106 18.12 0.72 -10.87
N ASN A 107 18.49 0.32 -9.65
CA ASN A 107 19.79 -0.31 -9.37
C ASN A 107 19.65 -1.69 -8.73
N THR A 108 18.45 -2.25 -8.69
CA THR A 108 18.17 -3.50 -7.96
C THR A 108 17.15 -4.36 -8.70
N ARG A 109 17.43 -5.67 -8.75
CA ARG A 109 16.55 -6.71 -9.30
C ARG A 109 16.51 -7.89 -8.34
N LEU A 110 15.32 -8.44 -8.14
CA LEU A 110 15.09 -9.60 -7.29
C LEU A 110 15.09 -10.85 -8.15
N LEU A 111 15.90 -11.83 -7.76
CA LEU A 111 16.18 -13.03 -8.51
C LEU A 111 15.75 -14.27 -7.73
N PHE A 112 15.07 -15.19 -8.43
CA PHE A 112 14.47 -16.39 -7.87
C PHE A 112 14.85 -17.62 -8.68
N PHE A 113 14.90 -18.79 -8.03
CA PHE A 113 15.23 -20.05 -8.71
C PHE A 113 14.05 -20.70 -9.40
N ASN A 114 12.81 -20.31 -9.06
CA ASN A 114 11.60 -20.85 -9.67
C ASN A 114 10.46 -19.82 -9.71
N HIS A 115 9.47 -20.07 -10.57
CA HIS A 115 8.33 -19.17 -10.78
C HIS A 115 7.39 -19.06 -9.57
N GLN A 116 7.27 -20.11 -8.77
CA GLN A 116 6.34 -20.13 -7.64
C GLN A 116 6.79 -19.13 -6.56
N ASP A 117 8.09 -19.13 -6.25
CA ASP A 117 8.68 -18.22 -5.26
C ASP A 117 8.67 -16.78 -5.72
N LEU A 118 8.96 -16.55 -6.99
CA LEU A 118 8.86 -15.25 -7.62
C LEU A 118 7.45 -14.67 -7.49
N ASN A 119 6.43 -15.44 -7.90
CA ASN A 119 5.05 -14.99 -7.87
C ASN A 119 4.56 -14.76 -6.43
N HIS A 120 4.95 -15.62 -5.49
CA HIS A 120 4.60 -15.47 -4.09
C HIS A 120 5.22 -14.20 -3.49
N ALA A 121 6.51 -13.95 -3.72
CA ALA A 121 7.16 -12.74 -3.27
C ALA A 121 6.52 -11.49 -3.88
N ARG A 122 6.13 -11.53 -5.16
CA ARG A 122 5.44 -10.44 -5.84
C ARG A 122 4.07 -10.13 -5.21
N LEU A 123 3.29 -11.16 -4.90
CA LEU A 123 2.01 -11.01 -4.18
C LEU A 123 2.22 -10.40 -2.79
N SER A 124 3.18 -10.93 -2.02
CA SER A 124 3.52 -10.39 -0.70
C SER A 124 3.92 -8.91 -0.75
N CYS A 125 4.73 -8.51 -1.74
CA CYS A 125 5.11 -7.11 -1.95
C CYS A 125 3.93 -6.23 -2.38
N SER A 126 3.00 -6.79 -3.16
CA SER A 126 1.79 -6.08 -3.59
C SER A 126 0.89 -5.74 -2.41
N ASP A 127 0.70 -6.70 -1.50
CA ASP A 127 -0.21 -6.62 -0.35
C ASP A 127 0.35 -5.79 0.81
N SER A 128 1.66 -5.57 0.85
CA SER A 128 2.29 -4.75 1.89
C SER A 128 1.92 -3.27 1.78
N LEU A 129 1.42 -2.72 2.89
CA LEU A 129 1.07 -1.30 3.00
C LEU A 129 2.30 -0.39 3.10
N THR A 130 3.45 -0.89 3.53
CA THR A 130 4.68 -0.09 3.68
C THR A 130 5.58 -0.19 2.46
N ASN A 131 5.40 -1.21 1.62
CA ASN A 131 6.16 -1.38 0.39
C ASN A 131 5.59 -0.54 -0.76
N LYS A 132 6.04 0.73 -0.84
CA LYS A 132 5.43 1.75 -1.71
C LYS A 132 5.69 1.54 -3.20
N LEU A 133 6.87 1.00 -3.53
CA LEU A 133 7.38 0.84 -4.89
C LEU A 133 7.75 -0.61 -5.21
N GLY A 134 7.38 -1.58 -4.37
CA GLY A 134 7.75 -2.98 -4.55
C GLY A 134 7.28 -3.58 -5.87
N ASP A 135 6.15 -3.10 -6.37
CA ASP A 135 5.59 -3.43 -7.69
C ASP A 135 6.38 -2.83 -8.86
N ARG A 136 7.33 -1.93 -8.59
CA ARG A 136 8.24 -1.32 -9.57
C ARG A 136 9.62 -1.95 -9.61
N PHE A 137 9.99 -2.79 -8.64
CA PHE A 137 11.23 -3.55 -8.73
C PHE A 137 11.06 -4.67 -9.76
N LEU A 138 12.15 -5.02 -10.46
CA LEU A 138 12.17 -6.13 -11.42
C LEU A 138 12.30 -7.46 -10.67
N PHE A 139 11.47 -8.43 -11.04
CA PHE A 139 11.45 -9.78 -10.48
C PHE A 139 11.71 -10.79 -11.57
N ASP A 140 12.76 -11.58 -11.43
CA ASP A 140 13.19 -12.47 -12.50
C ASP A 140 13.74 -13.80 -12.01
N LEU A 141 13.86 -14.74 -12.95
CA LEU A 141 14.53 -16.00 -12.69
C LEU A 141 16.04 -15.87 -12.86
N CYS A 142 16.78 -16.65 -12.07
CA CYS A 142 18.23 -16.75 -12.20
C CYS A 142 18.71 -18.17 -12.48
N HIS A 143 19.94 -18.23 -13.01
CA HIS A 143 20.73 -19.44 -13.10
C HIS A 143 21.91 -19.32 -12.14
N THR A 144 22.27 -20.43 -11.53
CA THR A 144 23.34 -20.51 -10.54
C THR A 144 24.72 -20.46 -11.20
N ASP A 145 25.62 -19.67 -10.61
CA ASP A 145 27.04 -19.66 -10.99
C ASP A 145 27.89 -20.55 -10.07
N PHE A 146 27.57 -20.61 -8.76
CA PHE A 146 28.29 -21.42 -7.78
C PHE A 146 27.43 -21.84 -6.58
N ASP A 147 27.91 -22.82 -5.81
CA ASP A 147 27.25 -23.35 -4.61
C ASP A 147 27.77 -22.67 -3.33
N LEU A 148 26.89 -21.96 -2.63
CA LEU A 148 27.24 -21.18 -1.43
C LEU A 148 27.66 -22.08 -0.26
N VAL A 149 27.14 -23.31 -0.16
CA VAL A 149 27.49 -24.26 0.91
C VAL A 149 28.96 -24.69 0.80
N ARG A 150 29.49 -24.79 -0.42
CA ARG A 150 30.91 -25.10 -0.62
C ARG A 150 31.80 -23.94 -0.19
N LEU A 151 31.35 -22.72 -0.45
CA LEU A 151 32.04 -21.50 -0.07
C LEU A 151 32.04 -21.29 1.45
N SER A 152 30.94 -21.56 2.15
CA SER A 152 30.89 -21.46 3.62
C SER A 152 31.84 -22.44 4.32
N ASN A 153 32.13 -23.58 3.67
CA ASN A 153 33.12 -24.56 4.13
C ASN A 153 34.56 -24.20 3.74
N ALA A 154 34.76 -23.25 2.84
CA ALA A 154 36.07 -22.69 2.56
C ALA A 154 36.40 -21.69 3.68
N ASN A 155 37.49 -21.91 4.42
CA ASN A 155 37.93 -21.07 5.55
C ASN A 155 38.29 -19.64 5.12
N LEU A 156 37.31 -18.83 4.76
CA LEU A 156 37.46 -17.42 4.39
C LEU A 156 37.62 -16.57 5.65
N HIS A 157 38.73 -15.83 5.74
CA HIS A 157 38.97 -14.92 6.84
C HIS A 157 38.20 -13.61 6.64
N ILE A 158 37.01 -13.53 7.23
CA ILE A 158 36.14 -12.35 7.19
C ILE A 158 36.25 -11.61 8.52
N ASN A 159 36.52 -10.30 8.46
CA ASN A 159 36.53 -9.45 9.64
C ASN A 159 35.13 -8.90 9.91
N ASP A 160 34.42 -9.49 10.88
CA ASP A 160 33.04 -9.12 11.24
C ASP A 160 32.99 -7.92 12.20
N SER A 161 33.51 -6.78 11.76
CA SER A 161 33.53 -5.53 12.53
C SER A 161 32.95 -4.38 11.71
N CYS A 162 32.19 -3.49 12.35
CA CYS A 162 31.70 -2.27 11.73
C CYS A 162 32.42 -1.05 12.33
N GLU A 163 33.06 -0.26 11.48
CA GLU A 163 33.62 1.02 11.89
C GLU A 163 32.50 2.06 12.04
N LYS A 164 32.59 2.88 13.10
CA LYS A 164 31.66 3.99 13.38
C LYS A 164 30.19 3.54 13.41
N PHE A 165 29.93 2.35 13.96
CA PHE A 165 28.62 1.72 14.03
C PHE A 165 27.50 2.66 14.49
N ASP A 166 27.63 3.27 15.67
CA ASP A 166 26.59 4.16 16.24
C ASP A 166 26.30 5.36 15.32
N GLN A 167 27.34 5.92 14.70
CA GLN A 167 27.20 7.03 13.77
C GLN A 167 26.44 6.62 12.51
N LYS A 168 26.75 5.46 11.92
CA LYS A 168 26.06 4.95 10.73
C LYS A 168 24.60 4.64 11.01
N VAL A 169 24.29 4.04 12.17
CA VAL A 169 22.90 3.79 12.61
C VAL A 169 22.15 5.11 12.80
N LEU A 170 22.76 6.10 13.47
CA LEU A 170 22.16 7.41 13.69
C LEU A 170 21.87 8.12 12.35
N GLN A 171 22.82 8.10 11.43
CA GLN A 171 22.65 8.66 10.08
C GLN A 171 21.51 7.99 9.32
N ASP A 172 21.37 6.67 9.46
CA ASP A 172 20.30 5.90 8.83
C ASP A 172 18.91 6.27 9.38
N ASN A 173 18.79 6.40 10.70
CA ASN A 173 17.57 6.85 11.35
C ASN A 173 17.20 8.30 10.92
N ARG A 174 18.18 9.19 10.86
CA ARG A 174 18.02 10.56 10.36
C ARG A 174 17.56 10.60 8.91
N LEU A 175 18.16 9.78 8.05
CA LEU A 175 17.82 9.69 6.63
C LEU A 175 16.37 9.26 6.40
N ASN A 176 15.83 8.33 7.20
CA ASN A 176 14.42 7.96 7.10
C ASN A 176 13.49 9.17 7.38
N ARG A 177 13.83 10.01 8.35
CA ARG A 177 13.08 11.25 8.63
C ARG A 177 13.22 12.27 7.52
N ILE A 178 14.42 12.50 7.01
CA ILE A 178 14.68 13.41 5.89
C ILE A 178 13.97 12.96 4.61
N LYS A 179 14.01 11.67 4.29
CA LYS A 179 13.27 11.12 3.16
C LYS A 179 11.76 11.32 3.35
N GLY A 180 11.27 11.16 4.58
CA GLY A 180 9.90 11.50 4.94
C GLY A 180 9.58 12.99 4.74
N PHE A 181 10.48 13.90 5.14
CA PHE A 181 10.35 15.33 4.89
C PHE A 181 10.21 15.67 3.40
N VAL A 182 11.12 15.14 2.57
CA VAL A 182 11.14 15.36 1.12
C VAL A 182 9.87 14.83 0.45
N PHE A 183 9.45 13.60 0.77
CA PHE A 183 8.20 13.05 0.23
C PHE A 183 6.96 13.75 0.78
N GLY A 184 6.96 14.19 2.03
CA GLY A 184 5.88 14.98 2.63
C GLY A 184 5.72 16.33 1.93
N TYR A 185 6.82 17.02 1.64
CA TYR A 185 6.81 18.26 0.86
C TYR A 185 6.30 18.00 -0.57
N TYR A 186 6.76 16.93 -1.22
CA TYR A 186 6.33 16.55 -2.57
C TYR A 186 4.83 16.25 -2.64
N LEU A 187 4.30 15.50 -1.65
CA LEU A 187 2.86 15.29 -1.48
C LEU A 187 2.12 16.61 -1.32
N GLY A 188 2.66 17.54 -0.52
CA GLY A 188 2.06 18.85 -0.35
C GLY A 188 2.07 19.68 -1.63
N ILE A 189 3.14 19.69 -2.42
CA ILE A 189 3.13 20.31 -3.76
C ILE A 189 2.06 19.70 -4.66
N SER A 190 1.91 18.38 -4.66
CA SER A 190 0.89 17.69 -5.46
C SER A 190 -0.55 18.03 -5.06
N LYS A 191 -0.76 18.48 -3.81
CA LYS A 191 -2.05 18.88 -3.24
C LYS A 191 -2.30 20.39 -3.33
N SER A 192 -1.26 21.20 -3.40
CA SER A 192 -1.32 22.66 -3.43
C SER A 192 -2.06 23.19 -4.66
N VAL A 193 -2.77 24.29 -4.46
CA VAL A 193 -3.61 24.97 -5.45
C VAL A 193 -3.51 26.48 -5.29
N THR A 194 -4.08 27.25 -6.22
CA THR A 194 -4.16 28.70 -6.04
C THR A 194 -5.10 29.10 -4.90
N SER A 195 -4.92 30.31 -4.34
CA SER A 195 -5.81 30.82 -3.27
C SER A 195 -7.29 30.86 -3.68
N ASN A 196 -7.55 31.14 -4.97
CA ASN A 196 -8.91 31.11 -5.51
C ASN A 196 -9.47 29.68 -5.51
N SER A 197 -8.74 28.71 -6.05
CA SER A 197 -9.15 27.29 -6.07
C SER A 197 -9.37 26.71 -4.68
N ALA A 198 -8.55 27.09 -3.69
CA ALA A 198 -8.75 26.68 -2.30
C ALA A 198 -10.08 27.18 -1.70
N LYS A 199 -10.52 28.39 -2.08
CA LYS A 199 -11.85 28.90 -1.70
C LYS A 199 -12.96 28.16 -2.42
N LEU A 200 -12.78 27.86 -3.71
CA LEU A 200 -13.76 27.08 -4.49
C LEU A 200 -14.00 25.70 -3.88
N LEU A 201 -12.93 25.01 -3.46
CA LEU A 201 -13.04 23.70 -2.79
C LEU A 201 -13.91 23.77 -1.53
N LYS A 202 -13.66 24.75 -0.67
CA LYS A 202 -14.45 24.98 0.56
C LYS A 202 -15.91 25.31 0.26
N ILE A 203 -16.16 26.21 -0.69
CA ILE A 203 -17.52 26.58 -1.09
C ILE A 203 -18.25 25.37 -1.69
N GLN A 204 -17.58 24.59 -2.55
CA GLN A 204 -18.12 23.40 -3.17
C GLN A 204 -18.43 22.30 -2.14
N LYS A 205 -17.61 22.13 -1.11
CA LYS A 205 -17.89 21.23 0.02
C LYS A 205 -19.13 21.68 0.79
N ARG A 206 -19.23 22.97 1.11
CA ARG A 206 -20.42 23.51 1.80
C ARG A 206 -21.70 23.37 0.98
N ILE A 207 -21.64 23.62 -0.33
CA ILE A 207 -22.77 23.38 -1.26
C ILE A 207 -23.15 21.89 -1.25
N TYR A 208 -22.18 20.98 -1.30
CA TYR A 208 -22.42 19.54 -1.21
C TYR A 208 -23.18 19.17 0.07
N ASP A 209 -22.73 19.67 1.22
CA ASP A 209 -23.33 19.37 2.52
C ASP A 209 -24.79 19.86 2.62
N ILE A 210 -25.06 21.07 2.12
CA ILE A 210 -26.42 21.62 2.09
C ILE A 210 -27.31 20.78 1.17
N VAL A 211 -26.86 20.46 -0.04
CA VAL A 211 -27.64 19.66 -1.00
C VAL A 211 -27.89 18.25 -0.48
N ALA A 212 -26.89 17.62 0.17
CA ALA A 212 -27.05 16.32 0.82
C ALA A 212 -28.06 16.37 1.96
N THR A 213 -28.04 17.43 2.77
CA THR A 213 -29.01 17.65 3.87
C THR A 213 -30.43 17.80 3.33
N ILE A 214 -30.64 18.60 2.28
CA ILE A 214 -31.95 18.79 1.64
C ILE A 214 -32.47 17.45 1.09
N LYS A 215 -31.59 16.67 0.44
CA LYS A 215 -31.94 15.35 -0.09
C LYS A 215 -32.38 14.39 1.02
N ASN A 216 -31.61 14.30 2.10
CA ASN A 216 -31.91 13.44 3.24
C ASN A 216 -33.20 13.87 3.97
N GLY A 217 -33.54 15.17 3.93
CA GLY A 217 -34.81 15.72 4.40
C GLY A 217 -36.01 15.50 3.47
N GLY A 218 -35.91 14.64 2.45
CA GLY A 218 -37.01 14.35 1.52
C GLY A 218 -37.32 15.48 0.54
N GLY A 219 -36.36 16.38 0.28
CA GLY A 219 -36.54 17.53 -0.60
C GLY A 219 -37.14 18.77 0.09
N TYR A 220 -37.48 18.68 1.38
CA TYR A 220 -37.92 19.82 2.17
C TYR A 220 -36.71 20.49 2.85
N GLY A 221 -36.25 21.61 2.27
CA GLY A 221 -35.19 22.43 2.86
C GLY A 221 -35.75 23.60 3.66
N ASN A 222 -35.07 23.99 4.75
CA ASN A 222 -35.29 25.28 5.40
C ASN A 222 -34.94 26.42 4.41
N ASN A 223 -35.74 27.49 4.36
CA ASN A 223 -35.47 28.67 3.52
C ASN A 223 -34.05 29.21 3.71
N SER A 224 -33.50 29.11 4.92
CA SER A 224 -32.13 29.51 5.23
C SER A 224 -31.07 28.79 4.37
N PHE A 225 -31.29 27.51 4.02
CA PHE A 225 -30.37 26.76 3.17
C PHE A 225 -30.41 27.23 1.72
N PHE A 226 -31.59 27.60 1.21
CA PHE A 226 -31.72 28.12 -0.14
C PHE A 226 -31.11 29.53 -0.26
N ASP A 227 -31.27 30.36 0.76
CA ASP A 227 -30.60 31.67 0.84
C ASP A 227 -29.08 31.51 0.91
N GLU A 228 -28.59 30.58 1.72
CA GLU A 228 -27.16 30.26 1.81
C GLU A 228 -26.60 29.74 0.48
N LEU A 229 -27.30 28.82 -0.20
CA LEU A 229 -26.90 28.34 -1.54
C LEU A 229 -26.81 29.47 -2.55
N GLY A 230 -27.73 30.44 -2.52
CA GLY A 230 -27.70 31.62 -3.37
C GLY A 230 -26.50 32.55 -3.07
N GLN A 231 -26.09 32.65 -1.81
CA GLN A 231 -24.88 33.38 -1.43
C GLN A 231 -23.61 32.64 -1.88
N LEU A 232 -23.56 31.33 -1.66
CA LEU A 232 -22.43 30.47 -2.04
C LEU A 232 -22.23 30.41 -3.56
N ASP A 233 -23.29 30.38 -4.38
CA ASP A 233 -23.17 30.47 -5.86
C ASP A 233 -22.51 31.79 -6.29
N LYS A 234 -22.93 32.91 -5.69
CA LYS A 234 -22.32 34.22 -5.97
C LYS A 234 -20.86 34.27 -5.55
N GLU A 235 -20.55 33.73 -4.38
CA GLU A 235 -19.17 33.66 -3.87
C GLU A 235 -18.29 32.75 -4.73
N TYR A 236 -18.79 31.58 -5.13
CA TYR A 236 -18.09 30.66 -6.02
C TYR A 236 -17.70 31.35 -7.33
N ARG A 237 -18.66 32.01 -7.99
CA ARG A 237 -18.43 32.76 -9.23
C ARG A 237 -17.43 33.91 -9.07
N ARG A 238 -17.38 34.53 -7.89
CA ARG A 238 -16.43 35.61 -7.60
C ARG A 238 -14.99 35.12 -7.60
N PHE A 239 -14.74 33.90 -7.14
CA PHE A 239 -13.39 33.32 -7.07
C PHE A 239 -13.07 32.40 -8.25
N ASP A 240 -14.05 32.02 -9.07
CA ASP A 240 -13.84 31.15 -10.24
C ASP A 240 -12.86 31.77 -11.26
N PRO A 241 -11.71 31.11 -11.55
CA PRO A 241 -10.72 31.61 -12.51
C PRO A 241 -11.28 31.87 -13.91
N SER A 242 -12.21 31.03 -14.37
CA SER A 242 -12.84 31.19 -15.68
C SER A 242 -13.70 32.46 -15.74
N THR A 243 -14.45 32.74 -14.67
CA THR A 243 -15.26 33.94 -14.51
C THR A 243 -14.39 35.20 -14.41
N LEU A 244 -13.31 35.15 -13.61
CA LEU A 244 -12.35 36.25 -13.49
C LEU A 244 -11.68 36.57 -14.83
N LYS A 245 -11.18 35.55 -15.54
CA LYS A 245 -10.58 35.69 -16.87
C LYS A 245 -11.57 36.23 -17.89
N CYS A 246 -12.83 35.79 -17.84
CA CYS A 246 -13.87 36.32 -18.72
C CYS A 246 -14.12 37.81 -18.46
N LYS A 247 -14.16 38.22 -17.19
CA LYS A 247 -14.38 39.62 -16.82
C LYS A 247 -13.24 40.50 -17.31
N ASP A 248 -11.99 40.08 -17.10
CA ASP A 248 -10.80 40.80 -17.57
C ASP A 248 -10.78 40.93 -19.10
N LEU A 249 -11.02 39.84 -19.84
CA LEU A 249 -11.10 39.87 -21.30
C LEU A 249 -12.24 40.77 -21.81
N TRP A 250 -13.39 40.77 -21.14
CA TRP A 250 -14.51 41.63 -21.49
C TRP A 250 -14.15 43.10 -21.31
N GLU A 251 -13.61 43.48 -20.15
CA GLU A 251 -13.18 44.86 -19.86
C GLU A 251 -12.09 45.33 -20.82
N LYS A 252 -11.09 44.48 -21.10
CA LYS A 252 -10.06 44.75 -22.11
C LYS A 252 -10.67 44.98 -23.49
N LYS A 253 -11.64 44.15 -23.89
CA LYS A 253 -12.32 44.30 -25.19
C LYS A 253 -13.11 45.61 -25.28
N LEU A 254 -13.79 46.00 -24.20
CA LEU A 254 -14.52 47.26 -24.14
C LEU A 254 -13.58 48.46 -24.22
N ASN A 255 -12.45 48.40 -23.51
CA ASN A 255 -11.42 49.44 -23.56
C ASN A 255 -10.81 49.56 -24.97
N GLU A 256 -10.50 48.44 -25.63
CA GLU A 256 -10.02 48.42 -27.02
C GLU A 256 -11.03 49.05 -28.00
N LEU A 257 -12.33 48.91 -27.72
CA LEU A 257 -13.41 49.47 -28.54
C LEU A 257 -13.81 50.89 -28.13
N GLY A 258 -13.22 51.45 -27.07
CA GLY A 258 -13.59 52.76 -26.52
C GLY A 258 -15.00 52.81 -25.93
N ILE A 259 -15.56 51.66 -25.52
CA ILE A 259 -16.93 51.54 -25.01
C ILE A 259 -16.89 51.61 -23.47
N GLN A 260 -17.66 52.53 -22.88
CA GLN A 260 -17.84 52.56 -21.44
C GLN A 260 -18.71 51.38 -20.96
N SER A 261 -18.19 50.61 -19.99
CA SER A 261 -18.84 49.43 -19.39
C SER A 261 -20.26 49.72 -18.93
N GLU A 262 -20.46 50.79 -18.18
CA GLU A 262 -21.74 51.16 -17.59
C GLU A 262 -22.79 51.46 -18.67
N ALA A 263 -22.39 52.23 -19.69
CA ALA A 263 -23.27 52.59 -20.80
C ALA A 263 -23.71 51.35 -21.61
N LEU A 264 -22.78 50.43 -21.88
CA LEU A 264 -23.12 49.18 -22.56
C LEU A 264 -24.02 48.30 -21.70
N ASN A 265 -23.71 48.12 -20.40
CA ASN A 265 -24.54 47.30 -19.52
C ASN A 265 -25.97 47.85 -19.39
N GLN A 266 -26.15 49.17 -19.37
CA GLN A 266 -27.47 49.81 -19.41
C GLN A 266 -28.21 49.51 -20.73
N LEU A 267 -27.53 49.63 -21.87
CA LEU A 267 -28.08 49.30 -23.18
C LEU A 267 -28.50 47.82 -23.26
N LEU A 268 -27.63 46.91 -22.82
CA LEU A 268 -27.91 45.47 -22.86
C LEU A 268 -29.06 45.06 -21.94
N ALA A 269 -29.25 45.78 -20.83
CA ALA A 269 -30.38 45.57 -19.93
C ALA A 269 -31.71 46.03 -20.57
N LEU A 270 -31.72 47.13 -21.32
CA LEU A 270 -32.92 47.61 -22.03
C LEU A 270 -33.47 46.59 -23.05
N TYR A 271 -32.57 45.82 -23.67
CA TYR A 271 -32.93 44.82 -24.69
C TYR A 271 -33.02 43.38 -24.16
N ASP A 272 -32.81 43.15 -22.86
CA ASP A 272 -32.76 41.82 -22.24
C ASP A 272 -31.81 40.81 -22.92
N VAL A 273 -30.74 41.31 -23.57
CA VAL A 273 -29.75 40.49 -24.30
C VAL A 273 -28.42 40.35 -23.56
N ASN A 274 -28.33 40.90 -22.34
CA ASN A 274 -27.10 40.92 -21.56
C ASN A 274 -26.49 39.51 -21.37
N ASN A 275 -27.34 38.54 -21.01
CA ASN A 275 -26.92 37.15 -20.82
C ASN A 275 -26.51 36.49 -22.14
N VAL A 276 -27.21 36.77 -23.23
CA VAL A 276 -26.94 36.18 -24.56
C VAL A 276 -25.59 36.65 -25.09
N ILE A 277 -25.32 37.95 -25.04
CA ILE A 277 -24.06 38.52 -25.56
C ILE A 277 -22.87 38.07 -24.72
N LYS A 278 -22.98 38.10 -23.39
CA LYS A 278 -21.92 37.63 -22.50
C LYS A 278 -21.64 36.14 -22.67
N THR A 279 -22.68 35.31 -22.84
CA THR A 279 -22.52 33.87 -23.11
C THR A 279 -21.85 33.61 -24.46
N ASN A 280 -22.22 34.35 -25.51
CA ASN A 280 -21.60 34.21 -26.82
C ASN A 280 -20.13 34.68 -26.80
N PHE A 281 -19.83 35.74 -26.05
CA PHE A 281 -18.46 36.19 -25.83
C PHE A 281 -17.60 35.13 -25.13
N MET A 282 -18.12 34.50 -24.07
CA MET A 282 -17.43 33.40 -23.36
C MET A 282 -17.13 32.24 -24.31
N LYS A 283 -18.15 31.77 -25.04
CA LYS A 283 -18.01 30.65 -26.00
C LYS A 283 -16.97 30.94 -27.08
N LYS A 284 -16.98 32.16 -27.64
CA LYS A 284 -16.03 32.56 -28.69
C LYS A 284 -14.58 32.59 -28.19
N ASN A 285 -14.36 32.82 -26.89
CA ASN A 285 -13.04 32.82 -26.27
C ASN A 285 -12.69 31.48 -25.60
N GLY A 286 -13.48 30.42 -25.80
CA GLY A 286 -13.23 29.10 -25.23
C GLY A 286 -13.36 29.05 -23.70
N LEU A 287 -14.09 29.98 -23.09
CA LEU A 287 -14.32 30.02 -21.65
C LEU A 287 -15.68 29.39 -21.32
N MET A 288 -15.69 28.49 -20.34
CA MET A 288 -16.90 27.86 -19.81
C MET A 288 -16.99 28.07 -18.29
N PRO A 289 -17.45 29.25 -17.84
CA PRO A 289 -17.73 29.46 -16.42
C PRO A 289 -18.90 28.57 -15.97
N PRO A 290 -19.02 28.31 -14.65
CA PRO A 290 -20.07 27.46 -14.11
C PRO A 290 -21.45 28.08 -14.35
N VAL A 291 -22.44 27.23 -14.66
CA VAL A 291 -23.85 27.62 -14.82
C VAL A 291 -24.45 28.00 -13.46
N SER A 292 -25.25 29.07 -13.39
CA SER A 292 -25.80 29.59 -12.11
C SER A 292 -26.85 28.69 -11.51
N LEU A 293 -26.88 28.66 -10.17
CA LEU A 293 -27.93 27.98 -9.42
C LEU A 293 -29.32 28.38 -9.93
N SER A 294 -29.52 29.66 -10.25
CA SER A 294 -30.78 30.18 -10.80
C SER A 294 -31.18 29.56 -12.15
N GLN A 295 -30.22 29.12 -12.97
CA GLN A 295 -30.48 28.47 -14.26
C GLN A 295 -30.87 26.99 -14.10
N TYR A 296 -30.39 26.33 -13.05
CA TYR A 296 -30.83 24.96 -12.71
C TYR A 296 -32.21 24.96 -12.05
N GLY A 297 -32.49 25.97 -11.23
CA GLY A 297 -33.69 26.02 -10.38
C GLY A 297 -33.59 25.08 -9.18
N LEU A 298 -34.42 25.33 -8.16
CA LEU A 298 -34.36 24.61 -6.88
C LEU A 298 -34.66 23.10 -6.99
N ASN A 299 -35.36 22.68 -8.05
CA ASN A 299 -35.69 21.27 -8.29
C ASN A 299 -34.51 20.47 -8.87
N ASN A 300 -33.44 21.12 -9.34
CA ASN A 300 -32.29 20.45 -9.96
C ASN A 300 -30.97 20.74 -9.23
N ILE A 301 -31.03 20.99 -7.91
CA ILE A 301 -29.86 21.29 -7.08
C ILE A 301 -28.79 20.19 -7.09
N GLU A 302 -29.17 18.93 -7.31
CA GLU A 302 -28.22 17.82 -7.45
C GLU A 302 -27.37 17.95 -8.73
N MET A 303 -28.00 18.30 -9.85
CA MET A 303 -27.28 18.53 -11.11
C MET A 303 -26.35 19.74 -10.99
N TYR A 304 -26.78 20.80 -10.32
CA TYR A 304 -25.94 21.96 -10.01
C TYR A 304 -24.71 21.56 -9.19
N ARG A 305 -24.90 20.82 -8.10
CA ARG A 305 -23.82 20.29 -7.25
C ARG A 305 -22.82 19.45 -8.05
N ASP A 306 -23.31 18.54 -8.87
CA ASP A 306 -22.46 17.62 -9.64
C ASP A 306 -21.67 18.36 -10.73
N ASN A 307 -22.28 19.35 -11.37
CA ASN A 307 -21.61 20.22 -12.32
C ASN A 307 -20.49 21.03 -11.66
N LEU A 308 -20.77 21.66 -10.50
CA LEU A 308 -19.75 22.37 -9.73
C LEU A 308 -18.61 21.45 -9.29
N LYS A 309 -18.91 20.24 -8.82
CA LYS A 309 -17.88 19.27 -8.44
C LYS A 309 -16.97 18.95 -9.61
N SER A 310 -17.53 18.71 -10.81
CA SER A 310 -16.73 18.45 -12.01
C SER A 310 -15.89 19.66 -12.42
N HIS A 311 -16.46 20.86 -12.36
CA HIS A 311 -15.78 22.11 -12.71
C HIS A 311 -14.62 22.42 -11.75
N THR A 312 -14.87 22.39 -10.44
CA THR A 312 -13.82 22.57 -9.41
C THR A 312 -12.72 21.55 -9.58
N LYS A 313 -13.06 20.27 -9.83
CA LYS A 313 -12.07 19.21 -10.03
C LYS A 313 -11.14 19.51 -11.20
N SER A 314 -11.67 19.95 -12.34
CA SER A 314 -10.86 20.32 -13.50
C SER A 314 -9.88 21.46 -13.20
N ILE A 315 -10.33 22.49 -12.47
CA ILE A 315 -9.48 23.63 -12.09
C ILE A 315 -8.37 23.17 -11.13
N VAL A 316 -8.72 22.37 -10.13
CA VAL A 316 -7.77 21.84 -9.14
C VAL A 316 -6.71 20.95 -9.81
N GLU A 317 -7.11 20.08 -10.73
CA GLU A 317 -6.18 19.23 -11.49
C GLU A 317 -5.21 20.06 -12.35
N GLU A 318 -5.66 21.17 -12.95
CA GLU A 318 -4.82 22.10 -13.71
C GLU A 318 -3.81 22.84 -12.81
N ASP A 319 -4.27 23.35 -11.66
CA ASP A 319 -3.43 24.00 -10.66
C ASP A 319 -2.34 23.03 -10.17
N GLN A 320 -2.73 21.83 -9.74
CA GLN A 320 -1.81 20.81 -9.22
C GLN A 320 -0.79 20.38 -10.28
N LYS A 321 -1.23 20.20 -11.54
CA LYS A 321 -0.32 19.89 -12.65
C LYS A 321 0.71 20.99 -12.86
N THR A 322 0.30 22.26 -12.75
CA THR A 322 1.18 23.41 -12.86
C THR A 322 2.22 23.42 -11.74
N GLN A 323 1.79 23.26 -10.47
CA GLN A 323 2.68 23.18 -9.31
C GLN A 323 3.70 22.05 -9.45
N MET A 324 3.25 20.87 -9.89
CA MET A 324 4.09 19.69 -10.09
C MET A 324 5.11 19.87 -11.22
N SER A 325 4.78 20.66 -12.25
CA SER A 325 5.70 20.94 -13.35
C SER A 325 6.83 21.91 -12.98
N SER A 326 6.60 22.77 -11.98
CA SER A 326 7.61 23.69 -11.46
C SER A 326 8.49 23.09 -10.35
N PHE A 327 8.17 21.89 -9.87
CA PHE A 327 8.90 21.26 -8.77
C PHE A 327 10.25 20.70 -9.23
N ASP A 328 11.32 21.20 -8.63
CA ASP A 328 12.71 20.79 -8.87
C ASP A 328 13.32 20.42 -7.51
N VAL A 329 13.61 19.14 -7.31
CA VAL A 329 14.08 18.59 -6.02
C VAL A 329 15.42 19.21 -5.63
N MET A 330 16.35 19.30 -6.58
CA MET A 330 17.72 19.77 -6.34
C MET A 330 17.79 21.25 -6.02
N LYS A 331 16.84 22.05 -6.53
CA LYS A 331 16.72 23.48 -6.18
C LYS A 331 15.86 23.73 -4.95
N THR A 332 15.07 22.76 -4.52
CA THR A 332 14.15 22.95 -3.37
C THR A 332 14.85 22.65 -2.05
N PHE A 333 15.74 21.66 -2.00
CA PHE A 333 16.31 21.17 -0.76
C PHE A 333 17.82 21.41 -0.68
N ASP A 334 18.25 21.80 0.51
CA ASP A 334 19.65 21.82 0.94
C ASP A 334 19.84 20.72 1.98
N LEU A 335 20.73 19.76 1.70
CA LEU A 335 20.92 18.57 2.52
C LEU A 335 22.30 18.60 3.17
N ASP A 336 22.34 18.51 4.49
CA ASP A 336 23.59 18.35 5.21
C ASP A 336 24.22 16.98 4.87
N PRO A 337 25.52 16.90 4.50
CA PRO A 337 26.17 15.64 4.14
C PRO A 337 26.16 14.58 5.25
N SER A 338 26.01 14.98 6.52
CA SER A 338 25.88 14.07 7.66
C SER A 338 24.45 13.65 7.97
N TYR A 339 23.48 14.11 7.16
CA TYR A 339 22.03 13.96 7.38
C TYR A 339 21.55 14.57 8.69
N GLU A 340 22.28 15.51 9.29
CA GLU A 340 21.84 16.20 10.50
C GLU A 340 20.61 17.07 10.23
N THR A 341 20.56 17.73 9.08
CA THR A 341 19.42 18.53 8.66
C THR A 341 19.15 18.38 7.16
N CYS A 342 17.89 18.64 6.79
CA CYS A 342 17.51 18.96 5.42
C CYS A 342 16.60 20.18 5.48
N MET A 343 16.97 21.23 4.76
CA MET A 343 16.34 22.54 4.77
C MET A 343 15.82 22.89 3.38
N LEU A 344 14.98 23.92 3.30
CA LEU A 344 14.62 24.51 2.01
C LEU A 344 15.77 25.43 1.54
N ALA A 345 16.18 25.28 0.29
CA ALA A 345 17.24 26.08 -0.33
C ALA A 345 16.77 27.49 -0.76
N GLY A 346 15.46 27.77 -0.68
CA GLY A 346 14.90 29.07 -1.03
C GLY A 346 15.39 30.19 -0.10
N GLU A 347 15.77 31.32 -0.69
CA GLU A 347 16.19 32.53 0.05
C GLU A 347 15.00 33.43 0.44
N ASP A 348 13.77 33.04 0.09
CA ASP A 348 12.59 33.81 0.44
C ASP A 348 12.29 33.78 1.95
N HIS A 349 11.53 34.76 2.41
CA HIS A 349 11.25 34.94 3.83
C HIS A 349 10.50 33.76 4.46
N ASP A 350 9.62 33.10 3.71
CA ASP A 350 8.84 31.96 4.20
C ASP A 350 9.73 30.73 4.35
N SER A 351 10.61 30.46 3.38
CA SER A 351 11.63 29.40 3.48
C SER A 351 12.58 29.62 4.67
N MET A 352 13.06 30.85 4.88
CA MET A 352 13.91 31.18 6.03
C MET A 352 13.20 30.93 7.38
N ILE A 353 11.95 31.40 7.53
CA ILE A 353 11.17 31.18 8.76
C ILE A 353 10.88 29.69 8.95
N PHE A 354 10.46 28.99 7.90
CA PHE A 354 10.17 27.57 7.95
C PHE A 354 11.39 26.74 8.36
N ASN A 355 12.56 27.02 7.79
CA ASN A 355 13.82 26.36 8.14
C ASN A 355 14.14 26.49 9.64
N LYS A 356 13.94 27.68 10.23
CA LYS A 356 14.12 27.88 11.67
C LYS A 356 13.11 27.07 12.50
N PHE A 357 11.88 26.91 12.02
CA PHE A 357 10.88 26.10 12.71
C PHE A 357 11.14 24.60 12.59
N ILE A 358 11.41 24.08 11.40
CA ILE A 358 11.67 22.65 11.22
C ILE A 358 12.92 22.22 12.02
N ASP A 359 13.93 23.08 12.12
CA ASP A 359 15.08 22.85 12.99
C ASP A 359 14.66 22.69 14.46
N ALA A 360 13.90 23.67 14.97
CA ALA A 360 13.45 23.71 16.36
C ALA A 360 12.34 22.71 16.70
N ILE A 361 11.68 22.11 15.70
CA ILE A 361 10.61 21.12 15.92
C ILE A 361 11.15 19.72 15.71
N LEU A 362 11.97 19.47 14.69
CA LEU A 362 12.29 18.11 14.23
C LEU A 362 13.77 17.76 14.31
N TRP A 363 14.66 18.64 13.86
CA TRP A 363 16.08 18.28 13.74
C TRP A 363 16.84 18.36 15.07
N HIS A 364 16.70 19.49 15.77
CA HIS A 364 17.43 19.76 17.01
C HIS A 364 16.52 20.07 18.21
N GLY A 365 15.21 19.90 18.05
CA GLY A 365 14.24 20.27 19.06
C GLY A 365 13.37 19.12 19.56
N ILE A 366 12.06 19.35 19.55
CA ILE A 366 11.06 18.49 20.22
C ILE A 366 11.06 17.06 19.65
N ALA A 367 11.28 16.94 18.34
CA ALA A 367 11.20 15.72 17.54
C ALA A 367 9.96 14.87 17.84
N PRO A 368 8.75 15.44 17.67
CA PRO A 368 7.53 14.75 18.07
C PRO A 368 7.26 13.53 17.17
N THR A 369 6.71 12.47 17.76
CA THR A 369 6.17 11.30 17.06
C THR A 369 4.66 11.47 16.88
N PRO A 370 4.00 10.70 15.99
CA PRO A 370 2.54 10.75 15.87
C PRO A 370 1.81 10.52 17.19
N ASP A 371 2.36 9.66 18.06
CA ASP A 371 1.76 9.38 19.36
C ASP A 371 1.95 10.54 20.34
N THR A 372 3.13 11.17 20.38
CA THR A 372 3.33 12.34 21.27
C THR A 372 2.54 13.55 20.78
N LEU A 373 2.36 13.75 19.47
CA LEU A 373 1.44 14.76 18.92
C LEU A 373 -0.01 14.55 19.37
N ARG A 374 -0.42 13.29 19.56
CA ARG A 374 -1.76 12.93 20.01
C ARG A 374 -1.92 13.10 21.52
N THR A 375 -0.96 12.64 22.31
CA THR A 375 -1.07 12.59 23.78
C THR A 375 -0.57 13.84 24.50
N ASP A 376 0.40 14.55 23.93
CA ASP A 376 1.11 15.66 24.59
C ASP A 376 1.05 16.99 23.80
N ARG A 377 -0.01 17.14 22.99
CA ARG A 377 -0.22 18.26 22.05
C ARG A 377 -0.03 19.64 22.68
N PHE A 378 -0.52 19.84 23.92
CA PHE A 378 -0.46 21.14 24.58
C PHE A 378 0.98 21.55 24.95
N ASN A 379 1.80 20.61 25.40
CA ASN A 379 3.20 20.88 25.72
C ASN A 379 4.00 21.13 24.44
N ILE A 380 3.78 20.31 23.40
CA ILE A 380 4.38 20.53 22.07
C ILE A 380 4.03 21.93 21.55
N ALA A 381 2.75 22.32 21.58
CA ALA A 381 2.33 23.66 21.16
C ALA A 381 2.97 24.78 22.01
N THR A 382 3.20 24.52 23.30
CA THR A 382 3.85 25.47 24.20
C THR A 382 5.33 25.64 23.86
N GLU A 383 6.06 24.55 23.62
CA GLU A 383 7.47 24.62 23.19
C GLU A 383 7.60 25.28 21.81
N ILE A 384 6.73 24.94 20.85
CA ILE A 384 6.70 25.60 19.54
C ILE A 384 6.44 27.10 19.67
N THR A 385 5.58 27.52 20.60
CA THR A 385 5.33 28.95 20.86
C THR A 385 6.56 29.67 21.42
N LYS A 386 7.34 29.00 22.28
CA LYS A 386 8.62 29.55 22.75
C LYS A 386 9.63 29.67 21.61
N SER A 387 9.73 28.65 20.76
CA SER A 387 10.56 28.69 19.55
C SER A 387 10.12 29.82 18.62
N ALA A 388 8.80 29.99 18.39
CA ALA A 388 8.26 31.08 17.58
C ALA A 388 8.69 32.45 18.12
N LYS A 389 8.63 32.68 19.43
CA LYS A 389 9.14 33.92 20.04
C LYS A 389 10.61 34.16 19.70
N ASN A 390 11.46 33.17 19.93
CA ASN A 390 12.90 33.28 19.67
C ASN A 390 13.19 33.54 18.19
N ILE A 391 12.45 32.88 17.30
CA ILE A 391 12.55 33.05 15.85
C ILE A 391 12.19 34.49 15.46
N TRP A 392 11.04 35.00 15.94
CA TRP A 392 10.60 36.38 15.68
C TRP A 392 11.65 37.40 16.13
N GLU A 393 12.13 37.27 17.36
CA GLU A 393 13.15 38.15 17.93
C GLU A 393 14.46 38.07 17.12
N SER A 394 14.87 36.89 16.66
CA SER A 394 16.06 36.71 15.80
C SER A 394 15.93 37.34 14.41
N THR A 395 14.70 37.51 13.92
CA THR A 395 14.40 38.15 12.62
C THR A 395 14.18 39.66 12.74
N ASN A 396 14.53 40.27 13.89
CA ASN A 396 14.26 41.67 14.22
C ASN A 396 12.76 42.05 14.15
N GLN A 397 11.86 41.07 14.29
CA GLN A 397 10.42 41.31 14.36
C GLN A 397 9.96 41.42 15.81
N LYS A 398 9.07 42.37 16.08
CA LYS A 398 8.51 42.54 17.43
C LYS A 398 7.57 41.38 17.75
N TRP A 399 7.88 40.59 18.78
CA TRP A 399 6.99 39.54 19.26
C TRP A 399 5.79 40.09 20.06
N GLN A 400 6.05 41.03 20.97
CA GLN A 400 5.02 41.55 21.89
C GLN A 400 3.94 42.33 21.14
N ASN A 401 2.68 41.95 21.41
CA ASN A 401 1.47 42.45 20.75
C ASN A 401 1.43 42.21 19.23
N SER A 402 2.17 41.21 18.74
CA SER A 402 2.12 40.83 17.32
C SER A 402 0.94 39.91 17.02
N SER A 403 0.52 39.88 15.75
CA SER A 403 -0.46 38.90 15.26
C SER A 403 0.03 37.47 15.44
N ALA A 404 1.33 37.22 15.32
CA ALA A 404 1.96 35.92 15.56
C ALA A 404 1.81 35.46 17.02
N GLN A 405 2.13 36.34 17.99
CA GLN A 405 1.96 36.03 19.41
C GLN A 405 0.50 35.73 19.76
N MET A 406 -0.42 36.57 19.30
CA MET A 406 -1.86 36.37 19.52
C MET A 406 -2.32 35.04 18.95
N PHE A 407 -1.96 34.74 17.71
CA PHE A 407 -2.31 33.49 17.03
C PHE A 407 -1.76 32.24 17.75
N MET A 408 -0.50 32.25 18.18
CA MET A 408 0.09 31.12 18.91
C MET A 408 -0.56 30.93 20.29
N ASN A 409 -0.95 32.01 20.96
CA ASN A 409 -1.71 31.94 22.20
C ASN A 409 -3.12 31.37 21.98
N GLU A 410 -3.82 31.80 20.92
CA GLU A 410 -5.13 31.26 20.54
C GLU A 410 -5.04 29.77 20.19
N LEU A 411 -4.00 29.34 19.46
CA LEU A 411 -3.74 27.93 19.16
C LEU A 411 -3.60 27.11 20.46
N ARG A 412 -2.83 27.60 21.44
CA ARG A 412 -2.70 26.93 22.74
C ARG A 412 -4.01 26.88 23.52
N GLN A 413 -4.82 27.93 23.47
CA GLN A 413 -6.13 27.95 24.12
C GLN A 413 -7.13 27.03 23.41
N ASN A 414 -7.06 26.90 22.09
CA ASN A 414 -7.85 25.95 21.34
C ASN A 414 -7.56 24.51 21.81
N ILE A 415 -6.29 24.16 22.02
CA ILE A 415 -5.90 22.83 22.50
C ILE A 415 -6.32 22.62 23.96
N LYS A 416 -6.13 23.63 24.82
CA LYS A 416 -6.39 23.50 26.27
C LYS A 416 -7.87 23.54 26.64
N SER A 417 -8.61 24.44 25.99
CA SER A 417 -9.94 24.89 26.42
C SER A 417 -10.98 24.80 25.29
N PHE A 418 -10.63 24.22 24.13
CA PHE A 418 -11.50 24.07 22.96
C PHE A 418 -12.08 25.40 22.43
N THR A 419 -11.40 26.52 22.70
CA THR A 419 -11.81 27.83 22.17
C THR A 419 -11.67 27.83 20.65
N PRO A 420 -12.63 28.38 19.88
CA PRO A 420 -12.52 28.45 18.43
C PRO A 420 -11.24 29.17 17.98
N LEU A 421 -10.50 28.58 17.05
CA LEU A 421 -9.32 29.16 16.43
C LEU A 421 -9.67 29.68 15.04
N ASP A 422 -9.52 30.98 14.82
CA ASP A 422 -9.76 31.58 13.51
C ASP A 422 -8.45 31.65 12.70
N ILE A 423 -8.25 30.61 11.89
CA ILE A 423 -7.05 30.46 11.05
C ILE A 423 -6.91 31.58 10.01
N ASN A 424 -8.03 32.18 9.58
CA ASN A 424 -8.03 33.17 8.49
C ASN A 424 -7.56 34.56 8.94
N LYS A 425 -7.49 34.83 10.25
CA LYS A 425 -6.93 36.08 10.78
C LYS A 425 -5.42 36.16 10.68
N GLN A 426 -4.76 35.03 10.51
CA GLN A 426 -3.31 34.98 10.30
C GLN A 426 -3.02 35.06 8.81
N GLU A 427 -2.03 35.85 8.40
CA GLU A 427 -1.60 35.90 6.99
C GLU A 427 -0.35 35.03 6.75
N ASN A 428 0.48 34.83 7.78
CA ASN A 428 1.70 34.04 7.65
C ASN A 428 1.38 32.55 7.38
N VAL A 429 1.79 32.07 6.20
CA VAL A 429 1.55 30.71 5.71
C VAL A 429 2.27 29.66 6.56
N ILE A 430 3.43 29.99 7.11
CA ILE A 430 4.20 29.08 7.96
C ILE A 430 3.48 28.84 9.29
N LEU A 431 2.99 29.89 9.96
CA LEU A 431 2.21 29.76 11.20
C LEU A 431 0.91 28.97 10.97
N LYS A 432 0.24 29.19 9.84
CA LYS A 432 -0.91 28.38 9.41
C LYS A 432 -0.55 26.91 9.28
N SER A 433 0.58 26.61 8.64
CA SER A 433 1.07 25.25 8.42
C SER A 433 1.45 24.56 9.74
N ILE A 434 2.08 25.30 10.66
CA ILE A 434 2.37 24.83 12.02
C ILE A 434 1.08 24.53 12.78
N ALA A 435 0.04 25.37 12.68
CA ALA A 435 -1.24 25.09 13.31
C ALA A 435 -1.88 23.80 12.76
N ALA A 436 -1.85 23.59 11.44
CA ALA A 436 -2.34 22.35 10.82
C ALA A 436 -1.56 21.13 11.35
N PHE A 437 -0.24 21.21 11.40
CA PHE A 437 0.61 20.14 11.93
C PHE A 437 0.37 19.86 13.42
N VAL A 438 0.31 20.89 14.27
CA VAL A 438 0.11 20.70 15.72
C VAL A 438 -1.28 20.10 16.03
N LEU A 439 -2.30 20.50 15.27
CA LEU A 439 -3.67 20.07 15.52
C LEU A 439 -4.01 18.70 14.90
N LYS A 440 -3.32 18.31 13.82
CA LYS A 440 -3.70 17.16 12.99
C LYS A 440 -2.54 16.30 12.49
N GLY A 441 -1.29 16.69 12.78
CA GLY A 441 -0.07 16.05 12.26
C GLY A 441 0.16 14.61 12.68
N GLU A 442 -0.71 14.03 13.51
CA GLU A 442 -0.73 12.59 13.77
C GLU A 442 -1.27 11.75 12.59
N ASP A 443 -2.01 12.35 11.65
CA ASP A 443 -2.68 11.64 10.55
C ASP A 443 -2.68 12.45 9.25
N PHE A 444 -2.41 11.77 8.12
CA PHE A 444 -2.28 12.42 6.82
C PHE A 444 -3.60 13.03 6.34
N ASP A 445 -4.67 12.24 6.37
CA ASP A 445 -5.98 12.67 5.86
C ASP A 445 -6.55 13.80 6.73
N ALA A 446 -6.29 13.77 8.04
CA ALA A 446 -6.63 14.84 8.97
C ALA A 446 -5.92 16.16 8.66
N VAL A 447 -4.63 16.15 8.31
CA VAL A 447 -3.90 17.36 7.88
C VAL A 447 -4.47 17.89 6.57
N VAL A 448 -4.66 17.02 5.57
CA VAL A 448 -5.21 17.41 4.26
C VAL A 448 -6.61 18.01 4.43
N GLN A 449 -7.48 17.34 5.19
CA GLN A 449 -8.84 17.80 5.42
C GLN A 449 -8.88 19.15 6.14
N PHE A 450 -7.98 19.35 7.12
CA PHE A 450 -7.86 20.62 7.83
C PHE A 450 -7.41 21.76 6.91
N CYS A 451 -6.44 21.50 6.03
CA CYS A 451 -6.01 22.47 5.02
C CYS A 451 -7.16 22.83 4.07
N GLU A 452 -7.95 21.84 3.61
CA GLU A 452 -9.12 22.07 2.75
C GLU A 452 -10.20 22.91 3.46
N ASP A 453 -10.56 22.55 4.70
CA ASP A 453 -11.62 23.22 5.48
C ASP A 453 -11.27 24.68 5.81
N ASN A 454 -9.97 24.99 5.85
CA ASN A 454 -9.45 26.32 6.09
C ASN A 454 -8.94 27.02 4.81
N SER A 455 -9.24 26.48 3.63
CA SER A 455 -8.84 27.05 2.32
C SER A 455 -7.35 27.36 2.18
N TYR A 456 -6.48 26.43 2.62
CA TYR A 456 -5.05 26.57 2.41
C TYR A 456 -4.74 26.41 0.92
N SER A 457 -3.92 27.31 0.39
CA SER A 457 -3.38 27.20 -0.97
C SER A 457 -2.14 26.31 -1.01
N ASN A 458 -1.28 26.41 0.01
CA ASN A 458 -0.03 25.66 0.08
C ASN A 458 -0.06 24.60 1.20
N TYR A 459 0.11 23.34 0.82
CA TYR A 459 0.12 22.19 1.72
C TYR A 459 1.56 21.72 2.02
N SER A 460 2.56 22.22 1.29
CA SER A 460 3.93 21.69 1.32
C SER A 460 4.56 21.74 2.70
N TYR A 461 4.48 22.87 3.40
CA TYR A 461 5.07 23.02 4.73
C TYR A 461 4.43 22.11 5.79
N ALA A 462 3.10 22.03 5.82
CA ALA A 462 2.38 21.20 6.79
C ALA A 462 2.65 19.71 6.57
N LEU A 463 2.61 19.26 5.31
CA LEU A 463 2.88 17.87 4.95
C LEU A 463 4.36 17.51 5.02
N ALA A 464 5.27 18.47 4.88
CA ALA A 464 6.70 18.26 5.12
C ALA A 464 6.99 18.00 6.61
N LEU A 465 6.37 18.75 7.52
CA LEU A 465 6.45 18.50 8.98
C LEU A 465 5.86 17.12 9.32
N TRP A 466 4.68 16.80 8.81
CA TRP A 466 4.06 15.48 8.97
C TRP A 466 4.98 14.35 8.47
N GLY A 467 5.53 14.51 7.26
CA GLY A 467 6.38 13.52 6.63
C GLY A 467 7.67 13.26 7.41
N ALA A 468 8.28 14.32 7.94
CA ALA A 468 9.46 14.21 8.80
C ALA A 468 9.16 13.51 10.13
N THR A 469 8.00 13.80 10.74
CA THR A 469 7.54 13.17 11.99
C THR A 469 7.28 11.68 11.84
N ILE A 470 6.65 11.26 10.75
CA ILE A 470 6.33 9.83 10.53
C ILE A 470 7.52 9.04 9.96
N GLY A 471 8.37 9.69 9.16
CA GLY A 471 9.45 9.07 8.40
C GLY A 471 8.94 8.31 7.17
N TYR A 472 9.80 8.15 6.17
CA TYR A 472 9.42 7.55 4.88
C TYR A 472 8.84 6.15 5.03
N VAL A 473 9.48 5.26 5.79
CA VAL A 473 9.11 3.84 5.83
C VAL A 473 7.68 3.61 6.34
N LYS A 474 7.21 4.43 7.30
CA LYS A 474 5.86 4.33 7.86
C LYS A 474 4.77 5.01 7.00
N MET A 475 5.14 5.76 5.95
CA MET A 475 4.15 6.25 4.99
C MET A 475 3.49 5.08 4.26
N SER A 476 2.18 5.12 4.12
CA SER A 476 1.44 4.04 3.46
C SER A 476 1.54 4.15 1.93
N LYS A 477 1.54 2.99 1.27
CA LYS A 477 1.56 2.83 -0.18
C LYS A 477 0.45 3.63 -0.89
N PRO A 478 -0.82 3.66 -0.42
CA PRO A 478 -1.87 4.45 -1.06
C PRO A 478 -1.57 5.96 -1.13
N ILE A 479 -0.89 6.51 -0.12
CA ILE A 479 -0.50 7.93 -0.09
C ILE A 479 0.51 8.20 -1.22
N ILE A 480 1.57 7.39 -1.31
CA ILE A 480 2.62 7.55 -2.32
C ILE A 480 2.12 7.18 -3.73
N ALA A 481 1.21 6.22 -3.86
CA ALA A 481 0.62 5.81 -5.14
C ALA A 481 -0.06 6.98 -5.87
N SER A 482 -0.56 7.98 -5.13
CA SER A 482 -1.11 9.21 -5.74
C SER A 482 -0.08 9.97 -6.59
N LEU A 483 1.21 9.96 -6.18
CA LEU A 483 2.30 10.61 -6.89
C LEU A 483 2.72 9.85 -8.14
N THR A 484 2.64 8.52 -8.12
CA THR A 484 3.05 7.67 -9.26
C THR A 484 2.22 7.90 -10.54
N LYS A 485 1.06 8.56 -10.42
CA LYS A 485 0.17 8.92 -11.53
C LYS A 485 0.71 10.08 -12.38
N TYR A 486 1.62 10.90 -11.83
CA TYR A 486 2.17 12.03 -12.56
C TYR A 486 3.30 11.57 -13.48
N LYS A 487 3.31 12.08 -14.72
CA LYS A 487 4.35 11.75 -15.71
C LYS A 487 5.76 12.12 -15.24
N SER A 488 5.90 13.16 -14.41
CA SER A 488 7.18 13.60 -13.86
C SER A 488 7.72 12.72 -12.73
N PHE A 489 6.90 11.83 -12.16
CA PHE A 489 7.25 11.04 -10.97
C PHE A 489 8.58 10.31 -11.09
N SER A 490 8.81 9.63 -12.22
CA SER A 490 10.06 8.87 -12.41
C SER A 490 11.29 9.77 -12.33
N ASN A 491 11.25 10.98 -12.89
CA ASN A 491 12.38 11.89 -12.87
C ASN A 491 12.54 12.50 -11.47
N THR A 492 11.45 12.97 -10.87
CA THR A 492 11.45 13.49 -9.50
C THR A 492 12.00 12.47 -8.50
N TYR A 493 11.63 11.19 -8.62
CA TYR A 493 12.12 10.15 -7.73
C TYR A 493 13.63 9.87 -7.92
N LYS A 494 14.14 9.93 -9.16
CA LYS A 494 15.59 9.87 -9.40
C LYS A 494 16.32 11.06 -8.78
N ASP A 495 15.76 12.26 -8.88
CA ASP A 495 16.35 13.45 -8.26
C ASP A 495 16.37 13.31 -6.74
N ILE A 496 15.32 12.74 -6.14
CA ILE A 496 15.29 12.40 -4.70
C ILE A 496 16.38 11.38 -4.35
N ILE A 497 16.54 10.31 -5.15
CA ILE A 497 17.61 9.32 -4.93
C ILE A 497 18.99 9.97 -5.04
N SER A 498 19.19 10.82 -6.04
CA SER A 498 20.46 11.50 -6.25
C SER A 498 20.76 12.47 -5.11
N LEU A 499 19.77 13.24 -4.65
CA LEU A 499 19.89 14.14 -3.49
C LEU A 499 20.24 13.34 -2.23
N LEU A 500 19.50 12.28 -1.94
CA LEU A 500 19.59 11.59 -0.65
C LEU A 500 20.75 10.61 -0.58
N TYR A 501 21.06 9.90 -1.67
CA TYR A 501 22.02 8.79 -1.66
C TYR A 501 23.31 9.12 -2.40
N ASN A 502 23.38 10.27 -3.10
CA ASN A 502 24.48 10.61 -4.00
C ASN A 502 24.72 9.52 -5.07
N ILE A 503 23.62 8.92 -5.57
CA ILE A 503 23.62 7.88 -6.60
C ILE A 503 22.91 8.43 -7.84
N GLU A 504 23.60 8.44 -8.97
CA GLU A 504 22.96 8.72 -10.26
C GLU A 504 22.13 7.52 -10.72
N SER A 505 20.81 7.71 -10.85
CA SER A 505 19.91 6.68 -11.36
C SER A 505 19.68 6.85 -12.86
N LYS A 506 19.99 5.82 -13.65
CA LYS A 506 19.83 5.79 -15.12
C LYS A 506 18.63 4.91 -15.53
N GLY A 507 18.19 5.03 -16.78
CA GLY A 507 17.08 4.23 -17.34
C GLY A 507 15.69 4.79 -17.03
N GLU A 508 14.63 4.08 -17.37
CA GLU A 508 13.24 4.45 -17.02
C GLU A 508 12.79 3.67 -15.78
N LEU A 509 11.78 4.18 -15.06
CA LEU A 509 11.20 3.43 -13.95
C LEU A 509 10.55 2.16 -14.51
N PRO A 510 10.87 0.96 -13.98
CA PRO A 510 10.31 -0.26 -14.52
C PRO A 510 8.76 -0.26 -14.50
N TYR A 511 8.21 -0.94 -15.51
CA TYR A 511 6.77 -1.20 -15.56
C TYR A 511 6.39 -2.19 -14.47
N VAL A 512 5.16 -2.08 -13.98
CA VAL A 512 4.61 -3.08 -13.05
C VAL A 512 4.44 -4.38 -13.82
N GLU A 513 5.14 -5.42 -13.38
CA GLU A 513 5.12 -6.73 -14.03
C GLU A 513 3.86 -7.51 -13.62
N GLU A 514 3.15 -8.06 -14.61
CA GLU A 514 2.05 -8.99 -14.33
C GLU A 514 2.60 -10.31 -13.79
N PRO A 515 1.90 -10.95 -12.81
CA PRO A 515 2.24 -12.29 -12.35
C PRO A 515 2.47 -13.23 -13.52
N ILE A 516 3.57 -13.96 -13.49
CA ILE A 516 3.83 -14.96 -14.53
C ILE A 516 2.76 -16.02 -14.36
N ARG A 517 1.90 -16.19 -15.38
CA ARG A 517 0.96 -17.31 -15.40
C ARG A 517 1.77 -18.58 -15.38
N VAL A 518 1.85 -19.20 -14.20
CA VAL A 518 2.10 -20.62 -14.11
C VAL A 518 0.83 -21.20 -14.69
N GLU A 519 0.84 -21.54 -15.99
CA GLU A 519 -0.20 -22.43 -16.50
C GLU A 519 -0.24 -23.58 -15.50
N PRO A 520 -1.42 -23.96 -14.97
CA PRO A 520 -1.52 -25.31 -14.48
C PRO A 520 -1.15 -26.11 -15.71
N GLN A 521 0.09 -26.61 -15.72
CA GLN A 521 0.40 -27.71 -16.59
C GLN A 521 -0.78 -28.65 -16.37
N PRO A 522 -1.35 -29.25 -17.42
CA PRO A 522 -2.17 -30.41 -17.15
C PRO A 522 -1.39 -31.22 -16.12
N VAL A 523 -2.09 -31.85 -15.20
CA VAL A 523 -1.50 -33.03 -14.60
C VAL A 523 -1.29 -34.03 -15.76
N SER A 524 -0.34 -33.76 -16.67
CA SER A 524 0.71 -34.72 -16.89
C SER A 524 1.13 -35.04 -15.48
N VAL A 525 0.74 -36.23 -15.07
CA VAL A 525 1.64 -37.12 -14.37
C VAL A 525 2.99 -36.99 -15.08
N TYR A 526 3.74 -35.92 -14.77
CA TYR A 526 5.17 -35.97 -14.85
C TYR A 526 5.51 -36.98 -13.77
N ASP A 527 6.21 -38.03 -14.18
CA ASP A 527 6.84 -39.06 -13.35
C ASP A 527 7.88 -38.46 -12.35
N GLY A 528 7.64 -37.27 -11.80
CA GLY A 528 8.50 -36.58 -10.84
C GLY A 528 8.45 -37.18 -9.43
N ASP A 529 7.31 -37.76 -9.05
CA ASP A 529 7.23 -38.58 -7.82
C ASP A 529 8.06 -39.86 -7.97
N ASN A 530 8.13 -40.41 -9.20
CA ASN A 530 8.94 -41.58 -9.48
C ASN A 530 10.44 -41.28 -9.44
N ASP A 531 10.89 -40.11 -9.91
CA ASP A 531 12.30 -39.72 -9.84
C ASP A 531 12.74 -39.36 -8.41
N SER A 532 11.92 -38.66 -7.63
CA SER A 532 12.25 -38.35 -6.22
C SER A 532 12.28 -39.61 -5.35
N LEU A 533 11.28 -40.49 -5.50
CA LEU A 533 11.25 -41.79 -4.83
C LEU A 533 12.43 -42.66 -5.27
N ARG A 534 12.74 -42.68 -6.57
CA ARG A 534 13.87 -43.45 -7.10
C ARG A 534 15.21 -42.88 -6.66
N ILE A 535 15.38 -41.56 -6.58
CA ILE A 535 16.57 -40.89 -6.04
C ILE A 535 16.73 -41.23 -4.56
N TRP A 536 15.64 -41.16 -3.78
CA TRP A 536 15.63 -41.50 -2.36
C TRP A 536 15.98 -42.98 -2.11
N GLN A 537 15.34 -43.91 -2.83
CA GLN A 537 15.66 -45.33 -2.74
C GLN A 537 17.09 -45.62 -3.22
N ASN A 538 17.56 -44.95 -4.29
CA ASN A 538 18.93 -45.10 -4.78
C ASN A 538 19.97 -44.53 -3.83
N GLY A 539 19.66 -43.46 -3.08
CA GLY A 539 20.51 -42.92 -2.02
C GLY A 539 20.75 -43.95 -0.93
N ILE A 540 19.69 -44.64 -0.48
CA ILE A 540 19.76 -45.72 0.50
C ILE A 540 20.56 -46.92 -0.03
N ARG A 541 20.32 -47.34 -1.29
CA ARG A 541 21.08 -48.42 -1.95
C ARG A 541 22.56 -48.08 -2.08
N SER A 542 22.87 -46.87 -2.54
CA SER A 542 24.23 -46.37 -2.73
C SER A 542 25.00 -46.31 -1.41
N TYR A 543 24.36 -45.84 -0.34
CA TYR A 543 25.00 -45.82 0.98
C TYR A 543 25.25 -47.23 1.52
N LEU A 544 24.29 -48.16 1.36
CA LEU A 544 24.53 -49.57 1.69
C LEU A 544 25.74 -50.09 0.91
N ASP A 545 25.87 -49.77 -0.38
CA ASP A 545 27.00 -50.14 -1.23
C ASP A 545 28.35 -49.57 -0.74
N GLN A 546 28.36 -48.36 -0.18
CA GLN A 546 29.55 -47.71 0.38
C GLN A 546 30.01 -48.32 1.71
N LEU A 547 29.14 -49.01 2.47
CA LEU A 547 29.50 -49.65 3.73
C LEU A 547 30.52 -50.79 3.52
N LYS A 548 31.68 -50.66 4.16
CA LYS A 548 32.78 -51.64 4.17
C LYS A 548 32.56 -52.71 5.24
N ASN A 549 32.97 -53.95 4.96
CA ASN A 549 32.94 -55.09 5.90
C ASN A 549 31.53 -55.51 6.39
N VAL A 550 30.52 -55.48 5.52
CA VAL A 550 29.16 -55.98 5.83
C VAL A 550 29.06 -57.49 5.53
N PRO A 551 28.90 -58.38 6.55
CA PRO A 551 28.79 -59.81 6.32
C PRO A 551 27.54 -60.17 5.51
N LYS A 552 27.68 -61.04 4.51
CA LYS A 552 26.57 -61.51 3.65
C LYS A 552 25.72 -60.36 3.06
N LYS A 553 26.34 -59.23 2.69
CA LYS A 553 25.70 -58.02 2.14
C LYS A 553 24.66 -58.31 1.03
N LYS A 554 24.94 -59.28 0.15
CA LYS A 554 24.01 -59.71 -0.91
C LYS A 554 22.66 -60.21 -0.38
N ASN A 555 22.63 -60.78 0.83
CA ASN A 555 21.41 -61.30 1.45
C ASN A 555 20.54 -60.18 2.07
N LEU A 556 21.05 -58.94 2.15
CA LEU A 556 20.32 -57.80 2.72
C LEU A 556 19.48 -57.03 1.67
N TYR A 557 19.77 -57.21 0.37
CA TYR A 557 19.03 -56.54 -0.71
C TYR A 557 17.59 -57.05 -0.87
N PRO A 558 17.30 -58.37 -0.91
CA PRO A 558 15.92 -58.84 -1.06
C PRO A 558 14.94 -58.30 0.01
N PRO A 559 15.29 -58.28 1.32
CA PRO A 559 14.43 -57.65 2.33
C PRO A 559 14.42 -56.12 2.25
N LEU A 560 15.49 -55.47 1.78
CA LEU A 560 15.49 -54.02 1.51
C LEU A 560 14.51 -53.64 0.40
N GLU A 561 14.49 -54.39 -0.70
CA GLU A 561 13.53 -54.17 -1.80
C GLU A 561 12.08 -54.49 -1.39
N SER A 562 11.90 -55.44 -0.47
CA SER A 562 10.59 -55.74 0.09
C SER A 562 10.10 -54.62 1.01
N ALA A 563 10.99 -54.05 1.84
CA ALA A 563 10.70 -52.90 2.67
C ALA A 563 10.37 -51.64 1.82
N PHE A 564 11.04 -51.43 0.67
CA PHE A 564 10.68 -50.34 -0.24
C PHE A 564 9.25 -50.49 -0.79
N LYS A 565 8.85 -51.72 -1.15
CA LYS A 565 7.48 -51.98 -1.62
C LYS A 565 6.46 -51.79 -0.51
N GLU A 566 6.79 -52.17 0.72
CA GLU A 566 5.91 -52.05 1.89
C GLU A 566 5.75 -50.59 2.34
N ASN A 567 6.80 -49.78 2.20
CA ASN A 567 6.78 -48.35 2.50
C ASN A 567 6.02 -47.51 1.45
N GLY A 568 5.70 -48.10 0.29
CA GLY A 568 4.99 -47.44 -0.81
C GLY A 568 5.74 -46.19 -1.30
N ASP A 569 4.99 -45.10 -1.50
CA ASP A 569 5.52 -43.81 -1.97
C ASP A 569 5.99 -42.90 -0.82
N GLN A 570 6.06 -43.41 0.41
CA GLN A 570 6.51 -42.63 1.57
C GLN A 570 8.04 -42.48 1.54
N MET A 571 8.55 -41.25 1.72
CA MET A 571 9.99 -40.94 1.75
C MET A 571 10.49 -40.59 3.17
N ASP A 572 9.79 -41.07 4.20
CA ASP A 572 10.14 -40.90 5.61
C ASP A 572 11.17 -41.97 6.02
N TYR A 573 12.41 -41.55 6.24
CA TYR A 573 13.51 -42.45 6.63
C TYR A 573 13.25 -43.18 7.95
N ALA A 574 12.62 -42.52 8.92
CA ALA A 574 12.36 -43.08 10.26
C ALA A 574 11.42 -44.28 10.20
N LYS A 575 10.29 -44.08 9.49
CA LYS A 575 9.29 -45.13 9.27
C LYS A 575 9.86 -46.24 8.41
N PHE A 576 10.59 -45.89 7.36
CA PHE A 576 11.23 -46.88 6.50
C PHE A 576 12.22 -47.77 7.26
N PHE A 577 13.11 -47.19 8.06
CA PHE A 577 14.07 -47.98 8.83
C PHE A 577 13.41 -48.79 9.94
N ALA A 578 12.27 -48.34 10.48
CA ALA A 578 11.46 -49.15 11.39
C ALA A 578 10.91 -50.41 10.69
N ILE A 579 10.32 -50.26 9.49
CA ILE A 579 9.86 -51.38 8.65
C ILE A 579 11.03 -52.31 8.32
N LEU A 580 12.17 -51.75 7.88
CA LEU A 580 13.36 -52.53 7.53
C LEU A 580 13.89 -53.36 8.71
N ASN A 581 13.77 -52.84 9.94
CA ASN A 581 14.19 -53.54 11.14
C ASN A 581 13.33 -54.77 11.46
N ASP A 582 12.12 -54.90 10.90
CA ASP A 582 11.24 -56.04 11.15
C ASP A 582 11.62 -57.29 10.34
N TYR A 583 12.43 -57.13 9.30
CA TYR A 583 13.02 -58.22 8.54
C TYR A 583 14.11 -58.94 9.33
N LYS A 584 14.02 -60.28 9.41
CA LYS A 584 14.90 -61.12 10.24
C LYS A 584 16.37 -61.03 9.82
N GLU A 585 16.63 -60.75 8.54
CA GLU A 585 17.95 -60.60 7.93
C GLU A 585 18.68 -59.34 8.42
N TRP A 586 17.93 -58.33 8.86
CA TRP A 586 18.44 -57.08 9.44
C TRP A 586 18.59 -57.15 10.97
N LYS A 587 18.31 -58.32 11.56
CA LYS A 587 18.48 -58.62 12.98
C LYS A 587 19.55 -59.69 13.19
N THR A 588 20.24 -59.61 14.32
CA THR A 588 21.14 -60.66 14.82
C THR A 588 20.34 -61.85 15.32
N THR A 589 21.00 -62.97 15.61
CA THR A 589 20.36 -64.15 16.24
C THR A 589 19.76 -63.86 17.61
N LYS A 590 20.07 -62.72 18.22
CA LYS A 590 19.50 -62.22 19.49
C LYS A 590 18.35 -61.22 19.29
N GLY A 591 17.94 -60.93 18.06
CA GLY A 591 16.87 -60.00 17.73
C GLY A 591 17.27 -58.53 17.64
N GLU A 592 18.55 -58.20 17.87
CA GLU A 592 19.06 -56.81 17.81
C GLU A 592 19.39 -56.39 16.37
N PRO A 593 19.24 -55.10 15.99
CA PRO A 593 19.61 -54.63 14.65
C PRO A 593 21.09 -54.84 14.34
N ILE A 594 21.40 -55.32 13.13
CA ILE A 594 22.79 -55.53 12.69
C ILE A 594 23.54 -54.20 12.51
N LYS A 595 24.88 -54.25 12.53
CA LYS A 595 25.73 -53.05 12.40
C LYS A 595 25.44 -52.23 11.14
N ALA A 596 25.15 -52.88 10.01
CA ALA A 596 24.80 -52.20 8.77
C ALA A 596 23.53 -51.35 8.93
N TRP A 597 22.48 -51.89 9.55
CA TRP A 597 21.26 -51.15 9.85
C TRP A 597 21.54 -49.93 10.73
N LYS A 598 22.31 -50.13 11.81
CA LYS A 598 22.70 -49.06 12.75
C LYS A 598 23.44 -47.93 12.04
N SER A 599 24.41 -48.24 11.18
CA SER A 599 25.14 -47.24 10.40
C SER A 599 24.29 -46.52 9.36
N MET A 600 23.26 -47.18 8.79
CA MET A 600 22.31 -46.52 7.89
C MET A 600 21.41 -45.55 8.65
N VAL A 601 20.90 -45.95 9.82
CA VAL A 601 20.08 -45.07 10.67
C VAL A 601 20.90 -43.90 11.22
N GLU A 602 22.17 -44.11 11.58
CA GLU A 602 23.08 -43.02 11.97
C GLU A 602 23.29 -41.98 10.86
N HIS A 603 23.32 -42.42 9.60
CA HIS A 603 23.54 -41.53 8.46
C HIS A 603 22.29 -40.78 8.01
N PHE A 604 21.14 -41.48 7.94
CA PHE A 604 19.89 -40.92 7.40
C PHE A 604 18.95 -40.37 8.49
N CYS A 605 19.07 -40.85 9.74
CA CYS A 605 18.26 -40.45 10.90
C CYS A 605 19.12 -40.23 12.17
N PRO A 606 20.05 -39.26 12.18
CA PRO A 606 21.02 -39.08 13.27
C PRO A 606 20.36 -38.82 14.64
N ASP A 607 19.21 -38.14 14.67
CA ASP A 607 18.47 -37.86 15.92
C ASP A 607 17.82 -39.12 16.51
N GLU A 608 17.26 -40.00 15.67
CA GLU A 608 16.69 -41.27 16.10
C GLU A 608 17.76 -42.27 16.51
N TYR A 609 18.91 -42.24 15.84
CA TYR A 609 20.08 -43.01 16.22
C TYR A 609 20.58 -42.60 17.61
N SER A 610 20.72 -41.29 17.85
CA SER A 610 21.14 -40.73 19.13
C SER A 610 20.15 -41.09 20.25
N ASN A 611 18.85 -41.03 19.97
CA ASN A 611 17.80 -41.39 20.94
C ASN A 611 17.70 -42.90 21.23
N ARG A 612 18.00 -43.79 20.26
CA ARG A 612 17.90 -45.26 20.42
C ARG A 612 19.20 -45.97 20.79
N PHE A 613 20.36 -45.43 20.41
CA PHE A 613 21.67 -46.08 20.56
C PHE A 613 22.74 -45.18 21.17
N GLY A 614 22.45 -43.89 21.39
CA GLY A 614 23.34 -42.94 22.04
C GLY A 614 23.46 -43.16 23.54
N SER A 615 24.13 -44.24 23.93
CA SER A 615 24.79 -44.30 25.23
C SER A 615 26.27 -44.63 25.00
N VAL A 616 27.12 -43.71 25.43
CA VAL A 616 28.60 -43.75 25.58
C VAL A 616 29.29 -42.69 24.73
N LEU A 617 29.37 -41.46 25.26
CA LEU A 617 30.61 -40.67 25.38
C LEU A 617 30.30 -39.33 26.07
N GLN A 618 30.74 -39.25 27.34
CA GLN A 618 31.15 -38.08 28.14
C GLN A 618 30.60 -38.16 29.56
N SER A 619 31.27 -38.98 30.39
CA SER A 619 31.20 -38.85 31.84
C SER A 619 32.37 -38.00 32.32
N SER A 620 32.09 -36.79 32.80
CA SER A 620 32.89 -36.10 33.81
C SER A 620 31.98 -35.15 34.61
N ARG A 621 31.57 -35.63 35.80
CA ARG A 621 31.11 -34.86 37.01
C ARG A 621 29.77 -34.10 36.84
N GLU A 622 28.73 -34.23 37.68
CA GLU A 622 28.57 -34.63 39.08
C GLU A 622 27.08 -34.94 39.40
N LYS A 623 26.86 -35.97 40.25
CA LYS A 623 25.81 -36.23 41.29
C LYS A 623 24.58 -35.28 41.38
N VAL A 624 23.31 -35.67 41.64
CA VAL A 624 22.73 -36.81 42.38
C VAL A 624 21.17 -36.81 42.31
N HIS A 625 20.57 -38.01 42.38
CA HIS A 625 19.19 -38.41 42.80
C HIS A 625 17.99 -38.40 41.82
N GLN A 626 17.50 -39.63 41.56
CA GLN A 626 16.17 -40.01 41.03
C GLN A 626 15.09 -40.02 42.15
N PRO A 627 13.80 -40.20 41.82
CA PRO A 627 13.27 -41.58 41.75
C PRO A 627 12.27 -41.89 40.61
N LYS A 628 12.47 -43.10 40.06
CA LYS A 628 11.50 -44.19 39.75
C LYS A 628 10.43 -44.05 38.63
N ASN A 629 10.70 -44.79 37.55
CA ASN A 629 9.87 -45.77 36.83
C ASN A 629 8.33 -45.76 36.98
N MET A 630 7.61 -45.61 35.86
CA MET A 630 6.74 -46.68 35.33
C MET A 630 6.37 -46.44 33.86
N LYS A 631 6.02 -47.55 33.20
CA LYS A 631 5.99 -47.80 31.76
C LYS A 631 4.80 -47.18 31.01
N GLU A 632 5.01 -46.98 29.70
CA GLU A 632 4.07 -47.20 28.59
C GLU A 632 2.67 -46.55 28.68
N LYS A 633 2.45 -45.51 27.87
CA LYS A 633 1.50 -45.51 26.74
C LYS A 633 1.56 -44.17 26.01
N VAL A 634 2.23 -44.18 24.86
CA VAL A 634 2.13 -43.13 23.84
C VAL A 634 0.89 -43.46 23.01
N LEU A 635 -0.23 -42.80 23.34
CA LEU A 635 -1.42 -42.63 22.50
C LEU A 635 -2.13 -41.39 23.09
N ASP A 636 -2.70 -40.54 22.23
CA ASP A 636 -3.42 -39.27 22.54
C ASP A 636 -2.63 -37.96 22.38
N PHE A 637 -2.18 -37.67 21.16
CA PHE A 637 -1.96 -36.25 20.76
C PHE A 637 -2.68 -35.83 19.47
N PHE A 638 -3.16 -36.77 18.65
CA PHE A 638 -3.99 -36.46 17.49
C PHE A 638 -5.40 -37.01 17.69
N GLY A 639 -6.19 -36.28 18.47
CA GLY A 639 -7.60 -36.56 18.71
C GLY A 639 -8.43 -36.41 17.43
N LEU A 640 -8.53 -37.51 16.68
CA LEU A 640 -9.52 -37.69 15.62
C LEU A 640 -10.31 -38.96 15.93
N THR A 641 -11.55 -38.80 16.36
CA THR A 641 -12.57 -39.83 16.15
C THR A 641 -13.79 -39.21 15.48
N SER A 642 -14.26 -39.93 14.47
CA SER A 642 -15.45 -39.72 13.67
C SER A 642 -16.73 -40.02 14.44
N GLY A 643 -17.82 -39.33 14.14
CA GLY A 643 -19.18 -39.82 14.38
C GLY A 643 -20.22 -38.73 14.58
N GLU A 644 -21.28 -38.82 13.78
CA GLU A 644 -22.58 -38.11 13.80
C GLU A 644 -23.17 -38.00 15.23
N ASP A 645 -24.05 -37.07 15.61
CA ASP A 645 -25.38 -36.83 15.02
C ASP A 645 -26.08 -35.60 15.66
N ASN A 646 -27.07 -35.08 14.92
CA ASN A 646 -28.13 -34.10 15.17
C ASN A 646 -28.42 -33.52 16.59
N SER A 647 -28.71 -32.21 16.64
CA SER A 647 -30.03 -31.67 17.04
C SER A 647 -30.17 -30.16 16.84
N GLN A 648 -31.38 -29.78 16.41
CA GLN A 648 -31.87 -28.44 16.09
C GLN A 648 -32.12 -27.60 17.35
N GLU A 649 -31.96 -26.27 17.25
CA GLU A 649 -33.07 -25.30 17.42
C GLU A 649 -32.60 -23.85 17.15
N GLU A 650 -33.27 -23.21 16.19
CA GLU A 650 -33.21 -21.78 15.88
C GLU A 650 -34.06 -20.97 16.87
N ILE A 651 -33.60 -19.78 17.31
CA ILE A 651 -34.42 -18.55 17.38
C ILE A 651 -33.54 -17.32 17.05
N LEU A 652 -34.12 -16.48 16.18
CA LEU A 652 -33.67 -15.26 15.50
C LEU A 652 -33.20 -14.10 16.41
N ILE A 653 -32.34 -13.21 15.87
CA ILE A 653 -32.65 -11.82 15.48
C ILE A 653 -31.52 -11.25 14.59
N GLU A 654 -31.96 -10.56 13.54
CA GLU A 654 -31.25 -10.00 12.37
C GLU A 654 -30.24 -8.87 12.69
N GLU A 655 -29.21 -8.73 11.84
CA GLU A 655 -28.85 -7.44 11.23
C GLU A 655 -27.90 -7.61 10.01
N ASN A 656 -28.34 -7.05 8.87
CA ASN A 656 -27.57 -6.43 7.77
C ASN A 656 -26.77 -7.27 6.73
N MET A 657 -27.27 -7.13 5.49
CA MET A 657 -26.57 -7.03 4.18
C MET A 657 -25.97 -8.31 3.56
N PRO A 658 -26.53 -8.83 2.43
CA PRO A 658 -25.91 -9.93 1.71
C PRO A 658 -24.80 -9.45 0.77
N LYS A 659 -23.60 -10.00 1.02
CA LYS A 659 -22.53 -10.17 0.03
C LYS A 659 -22.94 -11.26 -0.98
N ASN A 660 -22.50 -11.08 -2.22
CA ASN A 660 -22.61 -11.97 -3.38
C ASN A 660 -22.72 -13.48 -3.06
N VAL A 661 -23.85 -14.08 -3.47
CA VAL A 661 -23.94 -15.52 -3.73
C VAL A 661 -24.66 -15.73 -5.06
N SER A 662 -23.96 -16.36 -5.99
CA SER A 662 -24.47 -16.88 -7.26
C SER A 662 -25.58 -17.91 -7.01
N SER A 663 -26.83 -17.50 -7.11
CA SER A 663 -27.97 -18.40 -7.33
C SER A 663 -28.71 -17.89 -8.57
N SER A 664 -28.84 -18.73 -9.61
CA SER A 664 -29.67 -18.36 -10.76
C SER A 664 -31.13 -18.53 -10.34
N TYR A 665 -31.80 -17.44 -10.00
CA TYR A 665 -33.25 -17.46 -9.79
C TYR A 665 -33.91 -17.90 -11.10
N PRO A 666 -34.70 -18.99 -11.15
CA PRO A 666 -35.47 -19.31 -12.34
C PRO A 666 -36.62 -18.32 -12.52
N SER A 667 -37.02 -18.03 -13.76
CA SER A 667 -38.22 -17.23 -14.03
C SER A 667 -39.47 -17.96 -13.50
N THR A 668 -40.31 -17.24 -12.76
CA THR A 668 -41.64 -17.67 -12.28
C THR A 668 -42.71 -17.63 -13.38
N GLY A 669 -42.37 -17.12 -14.57
CA GLY A 669 -43.30 -16.98 -15.70
C GLY A 669 -44.26 -15.79 -15.57
N SER A 670 -44.10 -14.94 -14.55
CA SER A 670 -44.88 -13.72 -14.34
C SER A 670 -43.94 -12.53 -14.09
N PHE A 671 -44.09 -11.47 -14.90
CA PHE A 671 -43.20 -10.31 -14.86
C PHE A 671 -43.20 -9.60 -13.50
N LEU A 672 -44.37 -9.51 -12.85
CA LEU A 672 -44.53 -8.82 -11.57
C LEU A 672 -43.92 -9.58 -10.38
N THR A 673 -43.56 -10.85 -10.57
CA THR A 673 -42.97 -11.70 -9.52
C THR A 673 -41.52 -12.09 -9.81
N ASP A 674 -40.98 -11.67 -10.96
CA ASP A 674 -39.65 -12.05 -11.45
C ASP A 674 -38.56 -11.01 -11.15
N ILE A 675 -38.68 -10.26 -10.06
CA ILE A 675 -37.69 -9.22 -9.71
C ILE A 675 -36.29 -9.81 -9.49
N ASP A 676 -36.19 -10.94 -8.80
CA ASP A 676 -34.91 -11.59 -8.50
C ASP A 676 -34.30 -12.21 -9.76
N PHE A 677 -35.13 -12.82 -10.63
CA PHE A 677 -34.69 -13.31 -11.93
C PHE A 677 -34.18 -12.17 -12.83
N LEU A 678 -34.95 -11.08 -12.97
CA LEU A 678 -34.61 -9.96 -13.85
C LEU A 678 -33.43 -9.12 -13.32
N SER A 679 -33.21 -9.09 -12.01
CA SER A 679 -32.09 -8.35 -11.40
C SER A 679 -30.76 -9.13 -11.41
N THR A 680 -30.81 -10.45 -11.59
CA THR A 680 -29.63 -11.34 -11.59
C THR A 680 -29.30 -11.95 -12.95
N ASN A 681 -30.26 -11.99 -13.90
CA ASN A 681 -30.01 -12.52 -15.24
C ASN A 681 -29.08 -11.61 -16.04
N GLU A 682 -27.97 -12.17 -16.55
CA GLU A 682 -26.92 -11.40 -17.23
C GLU A 682 -27.44 -10.59 -18.44
N ASN A 683 -28.36 -11.17 -19.22
CA ASN A 683 -28.92 -10.49 -20.38
C ASN A 683 -29.87 -9.36 -19.98
N SER A 684 -30.70 -9.55 -18.95
CA SER A 684 -31.58 -8.47 -18.47
C SER A 684 -30.80 -7.34 -17.83
N VAL A 685 -29.81 -7.65 -16.98
CA VAL A 685 -28.92 -6.67 -16.35
C VAL A 685 -28.19 -5.85 -17.41
N ARG A 686 -27.65 -6.51 -18.44
CA ARG A 686 -26.95 -5.83 -19.54
C ARG A 686 -27.88 -4.89 -20.32
N LEU A 687 -29.08 -5.34 -20.67
CA LEU A 687 -30.05 -4.54 -21.44
C LEU A 687 -30.58 -3.35 -20.62
N LEU A 688 -30.91 -3.57 -19.35
CA LEU A 688 -31.48 -2.54 -18.45
C LEU A 688 -30.42 -1.51 -18.04
N SER A 689 -29.19 -1.95 -17.72
CA SER A 689 -28.06 -1.06 -17.41
C SER A 689 -27.69 -0.16 -18.59
N ALA A 690 -27.86 -0.64 -19.83
CA ALA A 690 -27.65 0.17 -21.03
C ALA A 690 -28.76 1.21 -21.28
N CYS A 691 -29.92 1.06 -20.65
CA CYS A 691 -31.05 1.98 -20.80
C CYS A 691 -31.05 3.10 -19.74
N HIS A 692 -30.68 2.78 -18.50
CA HIS A 692 -30.65 3.74 -17.39
C HIS A 692 -29.75 3.27 -16.24
N SER A 693 -29.01 4.19 -15.59
CA SER A 693 -28.10 3.85 -14.48
C SER A 693 -28.82 3.36 -13.21
N ASP A 694 -30.05 3.82 -12.96
CA ASP A 694 -30.88 3.41 -11.81
C ASP A 694 -31.98 2.41 -12.19
N TRP A 695 -31.80 1.62 -13.24
CA TRP A 695 -32.81 0.69 -13.77
C TRP A 695 -33.37 -0.28 -12.71
N ASN A 696 -32.55 -0.71 -11.75
CA ASN A 696 -32.97 -1.59 -10.66
C ASN A 696 -34.06 -0.92 -9.79
N LYS A 697 -33.91 0.37 -9.47
CA LYS A 697 -34.91 1.12 -8.71
C LYS A 697 -36.19 1.31 -9.52
N ASP A 698 -36.07 1.58 -10.82
CA ASP A 698 -37.22 1.70 -11.72
C ASP A 698 -38.00 0.37 -11.80
N LEU A 699 -37.29 -0.78 -11.87
CA LEU A 699 -37.88 -2.11 -11.89
C LEU A 699 -38.59 -2.44 -10.56
N SER A 700 -37.91 -2.25 -9.42
CA SER A 700 -38.51 -2.46 -8.09
C SER A 700 -39.73 -1.57 -7.88
N TRP A 701 -39.61 -0.28 -8.19
CA TRP A 701 -40.70 0.68 -8.07
C TRP A 701 -41.89 0.29 -8.96
N PHE A 702 -41.63 -0.12 -10.21
CA PHE A 702 -42.68 -0.48 -11.15
C PHE A 702 -43.46 -1.73 -10.70
N ILE A 703 -42.76 -2.73 -10.17
CA ILE A 703 -43.37 -3.93 -9.61
C ILE A 703 -44.19 -3.57 -8.36
N ASP A 704 -43.64 -2.76 -7.45
CA ASP A 704 -44.36 -2.30 -6.26
C ASP A 704 -45.60 -1.45 -6.59
N ALA A 705 -45.55 -0.68 -7.68
CA ALA A 705 -46.69 0.10 -8.16
C ALA A 705 -47.89 -0.77 -8.59
N HIS A 706 -47.65 -2.04 -8.98
CA HIS A 706 -48.71 -2.97 -9.40
C HIS A 706 -49.26 -3.84 -8.26
N LYS A 707 -48.72 -3.74 -7.04
CA LYS A 707 -49.23 -4.46 -5.87
C LYS A 707 -50.61 -3.93 -5.46
N SER A 708 -51.49 -4.82 -5.00
CA SER A 708 -52.88 -4.49 -4.63
C SER A 708 -53.01 -3.46 -3.49
N ASN A 709 -51.98 -3.33 -2.67
CA ASN A 709 -51.85 -2.39 -1.56
C ASN A 709 -51.06 -1.10 -1.90
N SER A 710 -50.79 -0.85 -3.18
CA SER A 710 -50.03 0.32 -3.63
C SER A 710 -50.78 1.64 -3.44
N THR A 711 -50.06 2.69 -3.03
CA THR A 711 -50.56 4.08 -2.94
C THR A 711 -50.64 4.78 -4.30
N PHE A 712 -50.18 4.12 -5.38
CA PHE A 712 -50.16 4.68 -6.74
C PHE A 712 -51.45 4.35 -7.50
N GLU A 713 -52.42 5.28 -7.49
CA GLU A 713 -53.73 5.11 -8.16
C GLU A 713 -53.65 4.75 -9.65
N HIS A 714 -52.57 5.14 -10.35
CA HIS A 714 -52.43 4.94 -11.79
C HIS A 714 -52.35 3.47 -12.24
N TYR A 715 -51.85 2.59 -11.38
CA TYR A 715 -51.68 1.15 -11.68
C TYR A 715 -52.65 0.28 -10.89
N LYS A 716 -53.42 0.88 -9.99
CA LYS A 716 -54.47 0.23 -9.22
C LYS A 716 -55.57 -0.27 -10.17
N ASN A 717 -55.86 -1.58 -10.12
CA ASN A 717 -56.85 -2.27 -10.96
C ASN A 717 -56.54 -2.39 -12.46
N LYS A 718 -55.30 -2.16 -12.90
CA LYS A 718 -54.91 -2.47 -14.29
C LYS A 718 -54.74 -3.99 -14.50
N PRO A 719 -54.93 -4.48 -15.75
CA PRO A 719 -54.65 -5.87 -16.07
C PRO A 719 -53.20 -6.24 -15.72
N GLN A 720 -53.02 -7.34 -15.00
CA GLN A 720 -51.73 -7.85 -14.54
C GLN A 720 -51.18 -8.96 -15.46
N ASP A 721 -51.78 -9.18 -16.63
CA ASP A 721 -51.23 -10.10 -17.62
C ASP A 721 -49.87 -9.57 -18.13
N ASN A 722 -48.96 -10.50 -18.43
CA ASN A 722 -47.60 -10.16 -18.81
C ASN A 722 -47.54 -9.23 -20.03
N GLU A 723 -48.42 -9.37 -21.03
CA GLU A 723 -48.40 -8.52 -22.22
C GLU A 723 -48.70 -7.06 -21.88
N THR A 724 -49.76 -6.83 -21.10
CA THR A 724 -50.18 -5.50 -20.68
C THR A 724 -49.14 -4.86 -19.75
N VAL A 725 -48.59 -5.62 -18.81
CA VAL A 725 -47.58 -5.15 -17.85
C VAL A 725 -46.26 -4.82 -18.54
N ILE A 726 -45.77 -5.67 -19.46
CA ILE A 726 -44.54 -5.43 -20.20
C ILE A 726 -44.68 -4.19 -21.09
N ARG A 727 -45.84 -3.99 -21.74
CA ARG A 727 -46.09 -2.79 -22.53
C ARG A 727 -46.04 -1.52 -21.67
N GLN A 728 -46.55 -1.58 -20.44
CA GLN A 728 -46.47 -0.45 -19.51
C GLN A 728 -45.04 -0.20 -19.03
N PHE A 729 -44.27 -1.25 -18.74
CA PHE A 729 -42.87 -1.15 -18.35
C PHE A 729 -41.99 -0.59 -19.47
N VAL A 730 -42.16 -1.10 -20.70
CA VAL A 730 -41.45 -0.59 -21.89
C VAL A 730 -41.73 0.90 -22.11
N ASN A 731 -42.97 1.32 -21.90
CA ASN A 731 -43.38 2.72 -22.04
C ASN A 731 -43.03 3.60 -20.83
N LEU A 732 -42.54 3.01 -19.74
CA LEU A 732 -42.03 3.75 -18.59
C LEU A 732 -40.96 4.74 -19.08
N LYS A 733 -41.07 6.01 -18.65
CA LYS A 733 -40.19 7.11 -19.06
C LYS A 733 -40.15 7.33 -20.60
N LYS A 734 -41.31 7.34 -21.26
CA LYS A 734 -41.45 7.65 -22.71
C LYS A 734 -40.73 6.65 -23.62
N GLY A 735 -40.80 5.35 -23.31
CA GLY A 735 -40.25 4.29 -24.17
C GLY A 735 -38.76 3.98 -23.93
N ARG A 736 -38.17 4.45 -22.82
CA ARG A 736 -36.73 4.29 -22.53
C ARG A 736 -36.31 2.82 -22.47
N TYR A 737 -37.22 1.92 -22.08
CA TYR A 737 -36.97 0.49 -21.94
C TYR A 737 -37.37 -0.33 -23.18
N LYS A 738 -37.61 0.30 -24.34
CA LYS A 738 -38.01 -0.39 -25.58
C LYS A 738 -37.05 -1.48 -26.04
N ARG A 739 -35.76 -1.34 -25.78
CA ARG A 739 -34.76 -2.37 -26.10
C ARG A 739 -34.95 -3.69 -25.34
N MET A 740 -35.72 -3.65 -24.25
CA MET A 740 -36.01 -4.81 -23.40
C MET A 740 -37.24 -5.59 -23.88
N GLU A 741 -38.05 -5.01 -24.77
CA GLU A 741 -39.34 -5.58 -25.19
C GLU A 741 -39.18 -6.98 -25.80
N ASP A 742 -38.27 -7.16 -26.76
CA ASP A 742 -38.06 -8.45 -27.43
C ASP A 742 -37.56 -9.53 -26.48
N PHE A 743 -36.73 -9.17 -25.52
CA PHE A 743 -36.24 -10.11 -24.50
C PHE A 743 -37.38 -10.55 -23.58
N LEU A 744 -38.17 -9.61 -23.06
CA LEU A 744 -39.28 -9.92 -22.15
C LEU A 744 -40.36 -10.77 -22.84
N ARG A 745 -40.73 -10.44 -24.08
CA ARG A 745 -41.70 -11.24 -24.86
C ARG A 745 -41.24 -12.69 -25.05
N ARG A 746 -39.95 -12.92 -25.30
CA ARG A 746 -39.39 -14.27 -25.41
C ARG A 746 -39.42 -15.05 -24.10
N ILE A 747 -39.05 -14.41 -22.99
CA ILE A 747 -39.05 -15.05 -21.66
C ILE A 747 -40.46 -15.46 -21.24
N TYR A 748 -41.44 -14.58 -21.41
CA TYR A 748 -42.82 -14.81 -20.99
C TYR A 748 -43.73 -15.43 -22.06
N LYS A 749 -43.16 -15.86 -23.20
CA LYS A 749 -43.83 -16.51 -24.34
C LYS A 749 -45.05 -15.72 -24.86
N LEU A 750 -44.85 -14.44 -25.15
CA LEU A 750 -45.86 -13.49 -25.62
C LEU A 750 -45.70 -13.10 -27.09
#